data_AF-A0A9J6E3W8-F1
#
_entry.id   AF-A0A9J6E3W8-F1
#
_cell.length_a   1.000
_cell.length_b   1.000
_cell.length_c   1.000
_cell.angle_alpha   90.00
_cell.angle_beta   90.00
_cell.angle_gamma   90.00
#
_symmetry.space_group_name_H-M   'P 1'
#
loop_
_entity.id
_entity.type
_entity.pdbx_description
1 polymer ?
#
loop_
_entity_poly.entity_id
_entity_poly.type
_entity_poly.pdbx_seq_one_letter_code
_entity_poly.pdbx_strand_id
1 'polypeptide(L)'
;MPTVTVVVPHGWIAAVDLESSIIFGCACPRGFRVSRDSKLCMPCADLPQFYDWLYLGFMALLLLVVEWYIIDKTMRRRSFTPEVLALHACALFETVLAAVATLLSTPPVGQVLLHTCQVQRLSDWYTLLHNPTPGYKHTMRCTQEAVYPLFSMIFVFYGLCLASLLLLRPLLVYKIFSGQGKKSVFLTMYAIPALALIHATMGGLLFHVLPVLTDSEGVAKLDNSLRPLVPPRLRNHCHHPVARSGLPLGTARRLTWVMASAWERYAEHCSRKHGSQHKLITARMLHANSQASGAMAAQPDILLDASHLPLPSSRRRPGTPEVSDLADHSSAAKPKRRFSEQPPPKVVMDVTDAVLNDNSTNSSVDHCSTPSPVAAHDPVLAAANVRERVRRSRYWVPTDLGQVHGGSGGSGGGLVFTVMSYNVLAQGLLEDNPYLYQHCHEDVLQWTLRRKNLLAELKEINADILCLQELQQDHYETDFKPELEKMGYGCLYKQRTGDKRDGCGIFFRKSVFELDCFEPIEYARSDVTVLDRDNVALIAMLKPVAGNAKFGADFRLCVSTTHLLFNPRRGDIKLAQLCLLLAEIDRLAFRGDSPDGTPLYVPILLCGDMNSEPHSPLYTFLTRGSLCYEGLLSGDVSGQSDGANRGKYVPLASSLRQLNISGSSRYLPAPAKEPASQNVDAPSNSTQPAAEFNSTLNLVQCKSAISDMAAKEESTSGSSRKDSPSKLATNSASKDSQAKSPPAEDTAPAANASDANDSTPAKESRQRVVRHFLNLISAYKHNVKGANAEVTTHHQRASCTVDYIFYSVKRKDTMFREGQVKHACVIEGPLRLLATYRLMSQSQLVAVGGLPNEVQSSDHLPLIAKFLLRPPS
;
A
#
# COMPACT_ATOMS: atom_id res chain seq x y z
N MET A 1 15.88 39.83 23.92
CA MET A 1 17.09 39.09 23.49
C MET A 1 16.75 37.59 23.42
N PRO A 2 17.42 36.78 22.59
CA PRO A 2 16.72 35.76 21.82
C PRO A 2 16.41 34.47 22.57
N THR A 3 15.14 34.07 22.54
CA THR A 3 14.69 32.69 22.78
C THR A 3 15.16 31.82 21.61
N VAL A 4 15.99 30.80 21.87
CA VAL A 4 16.47 29.88 20.82
C VAL A 4 15.50 28.72 20.67
N THR A 5 14.60 28.82 19.68
CA THR A 5 13.63 27.77 19.36
C THR A 5 14.19 26.79 18.34
N VAL A 6 14.45 25.54 18.74
CA VAL A 6 14.74 24.46 17.80
C VAL A 6 13.42 23.91 17.25
N VAL A 7 13.06 24.33 16.04
CA VAL A 7 11.88 23.80 15.34
C VAL A 7 12.23 22.45 14.72
N VAL A 8 11.59 21.39 15.20
CA VAL A 8 11.64 20.05 14.59
C VAL A 8 10.49 19.91 13.59
N PRO A 9 10.69 19.26 12.42
CA PRO A 9 9.59 18.94 11.51
C PRO A 9 8.43 18.17 12.18
N HIS A 10 7.27 18.15 11.51
CA HIS A 10 6.02 17.51 11.96
C HIS A 10 5.25 18.22 13.11
N GLY A 11 5.65 19.43 13.51
CA GLY A 11 4.73 20.38 14.17
C GLY A 11 4.57 20.23 15.68
N TRP A 12 5.61 19.72 16.37
CA TRP A 12 5.69 19.67 17.83
C TRP A 12 6.49 20.86 18.36
N ILE A 13 6.14 21.36 19.55
CA ILE A 13 6.98 22.28 20.33
C ILE A 13 7.34 21.61 21.66
N ALA A 14 8.62 21.68 22.03
CA ALA A 14 9.05 21.65 23.41
C ALA A 14 9.24 23.10 23.87
N ALA A 15 8.53 23.51 24.91
CA ALA A 15 8.76 24.80 25.56
C ALA A 15 9.87 24.64 26.60
N VAL A 16 10.85 25.55 26.57
CA VAL A 16 11.88 25.65 27.62
C VAL A 16 11.52 26.85 28.48
N ASP A 17 11.27 26.61 29.76
CA ASP A 17 11.26 27.65 30.78
C ASP A 17 12.69 27.82 31.33
N LEU A 18 13.14 29.08 31.41
CA LEU A 18 14.54 29.42 31.68
C LEU A 18 14.84 29.72 33.16
N GLU A 19 13.83 29.83 34.03
CA GLU A 19 14.04 29.92 35.47
C GLU A 19 14.08 28.54 36.15
N SER A 20 13.27 27.57 35.71
CA SER A 20 13.15 26.27 36.38
C SER A 20 14.07 25.16 35.88
N SER A 21 14.64 25.28 34.66
CA SER A 21 15.36 24.20 33.96
C SER A 21 14.52 22.91 33.71
N ILE A 22 13.20 22.97 33.85
CA ILE A 22 12.31 21.81 33.64
C ILE A 22 11.88 21.73 32.18
N ILE A 23 12.32 20.67 31.49
CA ILE A 23 11.86 20.34 30.13
C ILE A 23 10.46 19.71 30.22
N PHE A 24 9.42 20.44 29.81
CA PHE A 24 8.07 19.89 29.74
C PHE A 24 7.91 18.99 28.50
N GLY A 25 7.97 17.68 28.73
CA GLY A 25 7.88 16.66 27.69
C GLY A 25 6.51 16.54 27.03
N CYS A 26 6.44 17.01 25.78
CA CYS A 26 5.51 16.56 24.71
C CYS A 26 3.99 16.73 24.89
N ALA A 27 3.46 17.29 25.99
CA ALA A 27 2.02 17.58 26.11
C ALA A 27 1.75 18.93 26.78
N CYS A 28 0.68 19.61 26.34
CA CYS A 28 0.17 20.80 27.04
C CYS A 28 -0.45 20.42 28.40
N PRO A 29 -0.54 21.37 29.36
CA PRO A 29 -1.27 21.17 30.61
C PRO A 29 -2.74 20.83 30.39
N ARG A 30 -3.42 20.28 31.42
CA ARG A 30 -4.83 19.88 31.31
C ARG A 30 -5.69 21.13 31.09
N GLY A 31 -6.53 21.12 30.05
CA GLY A 31 -7.28 22.30 29.60
C GLY A 31 -6.51 23.24 28.67
N PHE A 32 -5.34 22.83 28.15
CA PHE A 32 -4.58 23.57 27.15
C PHE A 32 -4.34 22.71 25.90
N ARG A 33 -4.22 23.34 24.73
CA ARG A 33 -3.94 22.68 23.45
C ARG A 33 -2.96 23.47 22.59
N VAL A 34 -2.17 22.76 21.79
CA VAL A 34 -1.29 23.34 20.76
C VAL A 34 -2.10 24.13 19.73
N SER A 35 -1.79 25.41 19.59
CA SER A 35 -2.31 26.27 18.51
C SER A 35 -1.81 25.80 17.15
N ARG A 36 -2.65 25.89 16.11
CA ARG A 36 -2.23 25.52 14.75
C ARG A 36 -1.17 26.46 14.20
N ASP A 37 -1.21 27.74 14.58
CA ASP A 37 -0.47 28.80 13.89
C ASP A 37 0.81 29.15 14.65
N SER A 38 0.71 29.42 15.95
CA SER A 38 1.88 29.71 16.80
C SER A 38 2.61 28.46 17.35
N LYS A 39 2.00 27.27 17.22
CA LYS A 39 2.44 25.99 17.84
C LYS A 39 2.58 26.01 19.37
N LEU A 40 2.22 27.11 20.04
CA LEU A 40 2.25 27.25 21.49
C LEU A 40 1.02 26.58 22.14
N CYS A 41 1.14 26.15 23.39
CA CYS A 41 0.00 25.71 24.20
C CYS A 41 -0.86 26.92 24.61
N MET A 42 -2.10 26.97 24.13
CA MET A 42 -3.10 27.97 24.51
C MET A 42 -4.19 27.31 25.37
N PRO A 43 -4.83 28.03 26.32
CA PRO A 43 -5.95 27.50 27.07
C PRO A 43 -7.14 27.23 26.15
N CYS A 44 -7.84 26.11 26.36
CA CYS A 44 -9.10 25.81 25.70
C CYS A 44 -10.20 26.69 26.32
N ALA A 45 -10.57 27.75 25.62
CA ALA A 45 -11.61 28.70 26.00
C ALA A 45 -12.78 28.71 25.00
N ASP A 46 -12.84 27.73 24.09
CA ASP A 46 -13.95 27.58 23.15
C ASP A 46 -15.21 27.17 23.91
N LEU A 47 -16.37 27.69 23.49
CA LEU A 47 -17.66 27.21 23.98
C LEU A 47 -18.02 25.87 23.32
N PRO A 48 -18.78 24.99 24.00
CA PRO A 48 -19.13 23.69 23.46
C PRO A 48 -20.12 23.87 22.31
N GLN A 49 -19.88 23.19 21.19
CA GLN A 49 -20.82 23.23 20.08
C GLN A 49 -22.15 22.55 20.48
N PHE A 50 -23.22 22.82 19.74
CA PHE A 50 -24.48 22.08 19.86
C PHE A 50 -24.26 20.55 19.83
N TYR A 51 -23.26 20.11 19.06
CA TYR A 51 -22.87 18.72 18.96
C TYR A 51 -22.27 18.14 20.25
N ASP A 52 -21.42 18.90 20.94
CA ASP A 52 -20.81 18.48 22.20
C ASP A 52 -21.89 18.30 23.29
N TRP A 53 -22.85 19.22 23.34
CA TRP A 53 -24.03 19.11 24.21
C TRP A 53 -24.93 17.93 23.87
N LEU A 54 -25.13 17.63 22.57
CA LEU A 54 -25.87 16.46 22.12
C LEU A 54 -25.21 15.14 22.58
N TYR A 55 -23.87 15.08 22.52
CA TYR A 55 -23.11 13.93 23.01
C TYR A 55 -23.17 13.78 24.54
N LEU A 56 -22.92 14.85 25.30
CA LEU A 56 -23.01 14.83 26.76
C LEU A 56 -24.43 14.45 27.23
N GLY A 57 -25.46 15.02 26.58
CA GLY A 57 -26.86 14.67 26.82
C GLY A 57 -27.19 13.21 26.48
N PHE A 58 -26.64 12.66 25.40
CA PHE A 58 -26.77 11.24 25.06
C PHE A 58 -26.13 10.33 26.13
N MET A 59 -24.93 10.67 26.62
CA MET A 59 -24.23 9.86 27.63
C MET A 59 -24.90 9.88 29.02
N ALA A 60 -25.57 11.00 29.37
CA ALA A 60 -26.43 11.09 30.54
C ALA A 60 -27.76 10.32 30.37
N LEU A 61 -28.43 10.49 29.23
CA LEU A 61 -29.69 9.78 28.92
C LEU A 61 -29.50 8.26 28.85
N LEU A 62 -28.36 7.80 28.30
CA LEU A 62 -28.03 6.38 28.21
C LEU A 62 -27.97 5.72 29.59
N LEU A 63 -27.36 6.37 30.58
CA LEU A 63 -27.36 5.89 31.96
C LEU A 63 -28.79 5.83 32.51
N LEU A 64 -29.53 6.95 32.47
CA LEU A 64 -30.89 7.03 33.01
C LEU A 64 -31.82 5.94 32.45
N VAL A 65 -31.74 5.68 31.15
CA VAL A 65 -32.52 4.62 30.46
C VAL A 65 -32.12 3.23 30.95
N VAL A 66 -30.82 2.98 31.15
CA VAL A 66 -30.33 1.71 31.73
C VAL A 66 -30.83 1.54 33.16
N GLU A 67 -30.86 2.61 33.95
CA GLU A 67 -31.37 2.56 35.33
C GLU A 67 -32.87 2.29 35.42
N TRP A 68 -33.68 2.98 34.61
CA TRP A 68 -35.12 2.73 34.51
C TRP A 68 -35.41 1.29 34.06
N TYR A 69 -34.71 0.79 33.04
CA TYR A 69 -34.80 -0.61 32.62
C TYR A 69 -34.42 -1.60 33.75
N ILE A 70 -33.41 -1.27 34.57
CA ILE A 70 -33.04 -2.07 35.75
C ILE A 70 -34.15 -2.04 36.81
N ILE A 71 -34.79 -0.89 37.06
CA ILE A 71 -35.91 -0.77 38.00
C ILE A 71 -37.09 -1.63 37.52
N ASP A 72 -37.57 -1.46 36.29
CA ASP A 72 -38.68 -2.25 35.72
C ASP A 72 -38.40 -3.76 35.78
N LYS A 73 -37.22 -4.18 35.30
CA LYS A 73 -36.82 -5.58 35.20
C LYS A 73 -36.65 -6.27 36.57
N THR A 74 -36.29 -5.51 37.61
CA THR A 74 -36.14 -6.04 38.97
C THR A 74 -37.43 -5.99 39.78
N MET A 75 -38.31 -5.03 39.52
CA MET A 75 -39.60 -4.89 40.23
C MET A 75 -40.71 -5.79 39.67
N ARG A 76 -40.68 -6.14 38.37
CA ARG A 76 -41.56 -7.14 37.71
C ARG A 76 -43.08 -6.94 37.88
N ARG A 77 -43.56 -5.74 38.24
CA ARG A 77 -45.00 -5.43 38.33
C ARG A 77 -45.53 -4.98 36.96
N ARG A 78 -46.77 -5.36 36.62
CA ARG A 78 -47.42 -5.02 35.33
C ARG A 78 -48.09 -3.63 35.29
N SER A 79 -47.96 -2.85 36.37
CA SER A 79 -48.57 -1.54 36.53
C SER A 79 -47.61 -0.57 37.21
N PHE A 80 -47.71 0.71 36.86
CA PHE A 80 -46.97 1.80 37.50
C PHE A 80 -47.54 2.07 38.90
N THR A 81 -47.10 1.31 39.90
CA THR A 81 -47.46 1.58 41.29
C THR A 81 -46.66 2.79 41.82
N PRO A 82 -47.19 3.58 42.79
CA PRO A 82 -46.56 4.85 43.20
C PRO A 82 -45.12 4.71 43.69
N GLU A 83 -44.76 3.56 44.24
CA GLU A 83 -43.41 3.25 44.71
C GLU A 83 -42.46 3.00 43.52
N VAL A 84 -42.91 2.31 42.46
CA VAL A 84 -42.11 2.16 41.22
C VAL A 84 -41.86 3.53 40.58
N LEU A 85 -42.84 4.43 40.62
CA LEU A 85 -42.68 5.82 40.18
C LEU A 85 -41.68 6.58 41.07
N ALA A 86 -41.71 6.38 42.39
CA ALA A 86 -40.73 6.99 43.31
C ALA A 86 -39.28 6.54 43.03
N LEU A 87 -39.05 5.27 42.65
CA LEU A 87 -37.73 4.80 42.21
C LEU A 87 -37.29 5.45 40.88
N HIS A 88 -38.19 5.60 39.92
CA HIS A 88 -37.89 6.29 38.65
C HIS A 88 -37.56 7.78 38.86
N ALA A 89 -38.30 8.45 39.75
CA ALA A 89 -38.05 9.84 40.14
C ALA A 89 -36.73 9.98 40.92
N CYS A 90 -36.39 9.02 41.79
CA CYS A 90 -35.10 8.98 42.48
C CYS A 90 -33.93 8.83 41.50
N ALA A 91 -34.03 7.92 40.52
CA ALA A 91 -33.02 7.77 39.47
C ALA A 91 -32.86 9.03 38.60
N LEU A 92 -33.96 9.69 38.25
CA LEU A 92 -33.92 10.97 37.54
C LEU A 92 -33.25 12.06 38.40
N PHE A 93 -33.60 12.15 39.69
CA PHE A 93 -33.02 13.13 40.61
C PHE A 93 -31.52 12.89 40.83
N GLU A 94 -31.09 11.66 41.09
CA GLU A 94 -29.69 11.25 41.20
C GLU A 94 -28.91 11.62 39.92
N THR A 95 -29.48 11.37 38.74
CA THR A 95 -28.89 11.72 37.44
C THR A 95 -28.75 13.24 37.25
N VAL A 96 -29.81 14.00 37.53
CA VAL A 96 -29.80 15.47 37.37
C VAL A 96 -28.86 16.14 38.38
N LEU A 97 -28.88 15.68 39.64
CA LEU A 97 -27.97 16.16 40.69
C LEU A 97 -26.51 15.92 40.30
N ALA A 98 -26.18 14.72 39.82
CA ALA A 98 -24.84 14.39 39.33
C ALA A 98 -24.44 15.23 38.11
N ALA A 99 -25.35 15.46 37.15
CA ALA A 99 -25.07 16.28 35.96
C ALA A 99 -24.76 17.75 36.34
N VAL A 100 -25.57 18.36 37.21
CA VAL A 100 -25.34 19.74 37.70
C VAL A 100 -24.06 19.82 38.53
N ALA A 101 -23.82 18.86 39.43
CA ALA A 101 -22.58 18.81 40.21
C ALA A 101 -21.33 18.58 39.34
N THR A 102 -21.45 17.86 38.22
CA THR A 102 -20.36 17.67 37.25
C THR A 102 -20.05 18.98 36.51
N LEU A 103 -21.07 19.72 36.07
CA LEU A 103 -20.88 21.04 35.47
C LEU A 103 -20.18 21.99 36.46
N LEU A 104 -20.71 22.13 37.68
CA LEU A 104 -20.16 23.01 38.72
C LEU A 104 -18.74 22.63 39.19
N SER A 105 -18.30 21.38 39.01
CA SER A 105 -16.94 20.91 39.35
C SER A 105 -15.99 20.87 38.15
N THR A 106 -16.47 21.14 36.94
CA THR A 106 -15.64 21.27 35.74
C THR A 106 -15.26 22.75 35.54
N PRO A 107 -14.02 23.08 35.11
CA PRO A 107 -13.64 24.46 34.84
C PRO A 107 -14.49 25.15 33.76
N PRO A 108 -14.95 26.40 33.96
CA PRO A 108 -14.77 27.24 35.15
C PRO A 108 -15.59 26.80 36.38
N VAL A 109 -14.89 26.42 37.45
CA VAL A 109 -15.49 25.82 38.67
C VAL A 109 -16.44 26.81 39.35
N GLY A 110 -17.58 26.29 39.81
CA GLY A 110 -18.66 27.07 40.41
C GLY A 110 -19.63 27.70 39.41
N GLN A 111 -19.44 27.50 38.11
CA GLN A 111 -20.35 27.97 37.06
C GLN A 111 -21.00 26.78 36.32
N VAL A 112 -22.12 27.05 35.63
CA VAL A 112 -22.75 26.08 34.70
C VAL A 112 -22.22 26.26 33.27
N LEU A 113 -21.26 27.18 33.09
CA LEU A 113 -20.51 27.38 31.85
C LEU A 113 -19.47 26.26 31.70
N LEU A 114 -19.28 25.79 30.48
CA LEU A 114 -18.30 24.75 30.14
C LEU A 114 -17.39 25.30 29.03
N HIS A 115 -16.07 25.15 29.18
CA HIS A 115 -15.12 25.38 28.08
C HIS A 115 -14.66 24.03 27.52
N THR A 116 -14.45 23.93 26.21
CA THR A 116 -13.99 22.70 25.54
C THR A 116 -12.77 22.94 24.65
N CYS A 117 -12.00 21.89 24.41
CA CYS A 117 -11.06 21.79 23.30
C CYS A 117 -11.79 21.15 22.10
N GLN A 118 -12.04 21.92 21.04
CA GLN A 118 -12.79 21.48 19.84
C GLN A 118 -12.32 20.14 19.27
N VAL A 119 -13.19 19.14 19.10
CA VAL A 119 -12.78 17.84 18.52
C VAL A 119 -12.39 18.00 17.04
N GLN A 120 -11.15 17.65 16.66
CA GLN A 120 -10.68 17.78 15.27
C GLN A 120 -10.61 16.45 14.53
N ARG A 121 -10.41 15.33 15.24
CA ARG A 121 -10.23 13.98 14.67
C ARG A 121 -10.43 12.90 15.73
N LEU A 122 -10.78 11.68 15.30
CA LEU A 122 -11.00 10.52 16.18
C LEU A 122 -9.79 10.21 17.08
N SER A 123 -8.55 10.43 16.61
CA SER A 123 -7.33 10.20 17.38
C SER A 123 -7.13 11.17 18.56
N ASP A 124 -7.83 12.32 18.59
CA ASP A 124 -7.80 13.23 19.74
C ASP A 124 -8.46 12.60 20.99
N TRP A 125 -9.33 11.59 20.81
CA TRP A 125 -9.94 10.80 21.89
C TRP A 125 -9.04 9.69 22.43
N TYR A 126 -7.98 9.33 21.70
CA TYR A 126 -7.17 8.13 21.96
C TYR A 126 -5.67 8.45 21.94
N THR A 127 -5.27 9.57 22.57
CA THR A 127 -3.88 10.07 22.58
C THR A 127 -2.84 9.04 23.03
N LEU A 128 -3.21 8.14 23.95
CA LEU A 128 -2.39 7.00 24.38
C LEU A 128 -1.93 6.08 23.22
N LEU A 129 -2.71 5.96 22.15
CA LEU A 129 -2.39 5.17 20.95
C LEU A 129 -1.53 5.95 19.93
N HIS A 130 -1.32 7.24 20.15
CA HIS A 130 -0.65 8.17 19.24
C HIS A 130 0.50 8.93 19.92
N ASN A 131 1.13 8.29 20.91
CA ASN A 131 2.31 8.81 21.60
C ASN A 131 3.51 8.93 20.63
N PRO A 132 4.18 10.09 20.53
CA PRO A 132 5.34 10.27 19.66
C PRO A 132 6.59 9.56 20.21
N THR A 133 7.42 9.08 19.29
CA THR A 133 8.73 8.46 19.56
C THR A 133 9.85 9.30 18.93
N PRO A 134 10.18 10.49 19.49
CA PRO A 134 11.21 11.36 18.92
C PRO A 134 12.57 10.64 18.88
N GLY A 135 13.13 10.50 17.67
CA GLY A 135 14.37 9.75 17.44
C GLY A 135 14.29 8.26 17.77
N TYR A 136 13.08 7.68 17.85
CA TYR A 136 12.74 6.27 18.12
C TYR A 136 13.27 5.64 19.44
N LYS A 137 14.20 6.27 20.16
CA LYS A 137 14.82 5.74 21.40
C LYS A 137 13.85 5.68 22.60
N HIS A 138 12.92 6.63 22.72
CA HIS A 138 11.94 6.66 23.81
C HIS A 138 10.55 7.10 23.33
N THR A 139 9.51 6.37 23.74
CA THR A 139 8.11 6.77 23.56
C THR A 139 7.71 7.80 24.61
N MET A 140 7.50 9.05 24.19
CA MET A 140 7.04 10.12 25.07
C MET A 140 5.53 9.95 25.31
N ARG A 141 5.15 9.60 26.54
CA ARG A 141 3.77 9.23 26.91
C ARG A 141 2.88 10.47 27.11
N CYS A 142 2.38 10.99 26.00
CA CYS A 142 1.43 12.10 25.90
C CYS A 142 0.00 11.68 26.28
N THR A 143 -0.22 11.13 27.49
CA THR A 143 -1.51 10.61 27.94
C THR A 143 -2.54 11.69 28.31
N GLN A 144 -2.41 12.88 27.73
CA GLN A 144 -3.25 14.03 28.03
C GLN A 144 -4.54 14.01 27.17
N GLU A 145 -5.62 14.55 27.73
CA GLU A 145 -6.91 14.65 27.09
C GLU A 145 -6.96 15.81 26.08
N ALA A 146 -6.84 15.51 24.77
CA ALA A 146 -6.85 16.53 23.72
C ALA A 146 -8.26 17.08 23.40
N VAL A 147 -9.31 16.38 23.84
CA VAL A 147 -10.74 16.76 23.74
C VAL A 147 -11.30 17.29 25.07
N TYR A 148 -10.44 17.83 25.94
CA TYR A 148 -10.80 18.21 27.30
C TYR A 148 -12.00 19.18 27.35
N PRO A 149 -12.96 19.02 28.28
CA PRO A 149 -13.11 17.94 29.27
C PRO A 149 -14.04 16.81 28.81
N LEU A 150 -14.39 16.71 27.51
CA LEU A 150 -15.47 15.86 27.00
C LEU A 150 -15.26 14.36 27.26
N PHE A 151 -14.03 13.90 27.48
CA PHE A 151 -13.75 12.51 27.83
C PHE A 151 -13.73 12.30 29.35
N SER A 152 -13.05 13.15 30.12
CA SER A 152 -12.90 12.98 31.58
C SER A 152 -14.16 13.34 32.38
N MET A 153 -14.94 14.33 31.92
CA MET A 153 -16.16 14.80 32.58
C MET A 153 -17.20 13.68 32.78
N ILE A 154 -17.31 12.75 31.82
CA ILE A 154 -18.26 11.63 31.89
C ILE A 154 -17.90 10.65 33.03
N PHE A 155 -16.62 10.49 33.36
CA PHE A 155 -16.22 9.67 34.52
C PHE A 155 -16.54 10.36 35.86
N VAL A 156 -16.40 11.69 35.92
CA VAL A 156 -16.83 12.48 37.09
C VAL A 156 -18.35 12.35 37.28
N PHE A 157 -19.12 12.49 36.21
CA PHE A 157 -20.57 12.28 36.19
C PHE A 157 -20.97 10.87 36.65
N TYR A 158 -20.38 9.82 36.07
CA TYR A 158 -20.67 8.44 36.47
C TYR A 158 -20.23 8.16 37.93
N GLY A 159 -19.14 8.75 38.42
CA GLY A 159 -18.74 8.70 39.82
C GLY A 159 -19.74 9.37 40.76
N LEU A 160 -20.26 10.54 40.39
CA LEU A 160 -21.27 11.27 41.16
C LEU A 160 -22.65 10.58 41.12
N CYS A 161 -23.03 9.95 40.00
CA CYS A 161 -24.19 9.06 39.94
C CYS A 161 -24.02 7.87 40.90
N LEU A 162 -22.86 7.20 40.89
CA LEU A 162 -22.59 6.07 41.79
C LEU A 162 -22.61 6.47 43.27
N ALA A 163 -22.07 7.64 43.62
CA ALA A 163 -22.15 8.18 44.98
C ALA A 163 -23.60 8.50 45.37
N SER A 164 -24.36 9.16 44.48
CA SER A 164 -25.78 9.50 44.72
C SER A 164 -26.65 8.26 44.87
N LEU A 165 -26.40 7.24 44.04
CA LEU A 165 -27.02 5.91 44.13
C LEU A 165 -26.80 5.26 45.49
N LEU A 166 -25.56 5.26 45.99
CA LEU A 166 -25.21 4.62 47.26
C LEU A 166 -25.75 5.39 48.48
N LEU A 167 -25.94 6.70 48.39
CA LEU A 167 -26.47 7.53 49.47
C LEU A 167 -28.00 7.56 49.50
N LEU A 168 -28.66 7.78 48.36
CA LEU A 168 -30.10 8.06 48.30
C LEU A 168 -30.94 6.79 48.15
N ARG A 169 -30.57 5.90 47.21
CA ARG A 169 -31.43 4.76 46.83
C ARG A 169 -31.60 3.71 47.95
N PRO A 170 -30.57 3.34 48.75
CA PRO A 170 -30.75 2.48 49.92
C PRO A 170 -31.69 3.06 50.97
N LEU A 171 -31.64 4.37 51.24
CA LEU A 171 -32.54 5.02 52.21
C LEU A 171 -34.00 4.96 51.73
N LEU A 172 -34.25 5.18 50.43
CA LEU A 172 -35.57 5.06 49.83
C LEU A 172 -36.09 3.62 49.87
N VAL A 173 -35.25 2.65 49.46
CA VAL A 173 -35.56 1.21 49.46
C VAL A 173 -35.83 0.69 50.88
N TYR A 174 -35.12 1.21 51.89
CA TYR A 174 -35.36 0.86 53.29
C TYR A 174 -36.67 1.46 53.81
N LYS A 175 -36.92 2.75 53.60
CA LYS A 175 -38.10 3.46 54.15
C LYS A 175 -39.43 3.07 53.50
N ILE A 176 -39.45 2.77 52.19
CA ILE A 176 -40.72 2.64 51.43
C ILE A 176 -41.05 1.18 51.06
N PHE A 177 -40.06 0.30 50.87
CA PHE A 177 -40.29 -0.98 50.17
C PHE A 177 -40.13 -2.24 51.04
N SER A 178 -39.84 -2.10 52.33
CA SER A 178 -39.50 -3.22 53.22
C SER A 178 -38.39 -4.14 52.65
N GLY A 179 -37.48 -3.57 51.85
CA GLY A 179 -36.40 -4.30 51.18
C GLY A 179 -36.74 -4.95 49.83
N GLN A 180 -37.97 -4.83 49.31
CA GLN A 180 -38.19 -5.02 47.87
C GLN A 180 -37.40 -3.95 47.09
N GLY A 181 -36.94 -4.25 45.88
CA GLY A 181 -36.09 -3.32 45.12
C GLY A 181 -34.59 -3.31 45.49
N LYS A 182 -34.12 -3.99 46.56
CA LYS A 182 -32.66 -4.14 46.84
C LYS A 182 -31.85 -4.62 45.62
N LYS A 183 -32.47 -5.40 44.73
CA LYS A 183 -31.86 -5.90 43.48
C LYS A 183 -31.62 -4.82 42.42
N SER A 184 -32.37 -3.71 42.41
CA SER A 184 -32.11 -2.60 41.47
C SER A 184 -30.81 -1.91 41.84
N VAL A 185 -30.61 -1.57 43.13
CA VAL A 185 -29.39 -0.94 43.65
C VAL A 185 -28.14 -1.73 43.27
N PHE A 186 -28.11 -3.03 43.57
CA PHE A 186 -26.97 -3.88 43.22
C PHE A 186 -26.73 -3.97 41.69
N LEU A 187 -27.79 -4.07 40.88
CA LEU A 187 -27.62 -4.19 39.43
C LEU A 187 -27.16 -2.86 38.79
N THR A 188 -27.64 -1.71 39.30
CA THR A 188 -27.17 -0.38 38.89
C THR A 188 -25.70 -0.16 39.29
N MET A 189 -25.30 -0.63 40.48
CA MET A 189 -23.90 -0.58 40.97
C MET A 189 -22.92 -1.32 40.05
N TYR A 190 -23.37 -2.36 39.32
CA TYR A 190 -22.57 -3.01 38.27
C TYR A 190 -22.71 -2.33 36.89
N ALA A 191 -23.84 -1.70 36.60
CA ALA A 191 -24.10 -1.04 35.32
C ALA A 191 -23.28 0.23 35.12
N ILE A 192 -23.12 1.06 36.16
CA ILE A 192 -22.36 2.33 36.06
C ILE A 192 -20.88 2.08 35.69
N PRO A 193 -20.13 1.18 36.37
CA PRO A 193 -18.76 0.84 35.95
C PRO A 193 -18.67 0.20 34.56
N ALA A 194 -19.69 -0.58 34.15
CA ALA A 194 -19.72 -1.16 32.81
C ALA A 194 -19.89 -0.09 31.72
N LEU A 195 -20.75 0.91 31.94
CA LEU A 195 -20.89 2.07 31.05
C LEU A 195 -19.63 2.94 31.04
N ALA A 196 -18.96 3.11 32.18
CA ALA A 196 -17.66 3.79 32.26
C ALA A 196 -16.57 3.07 31.45
N LEU A 197 -16.52 1.73 31.48
CA LEU A 197 -15.57 0.94 30.68
C LEU A 197 -15.87 1.02 29.16
N ILE A 198 -17.16 1.03 28.79
CA ILE A 198 -17.59 1.25 27.40
C ILE A 198 -17.19 2.66 26.94
N HIS A 199 -17.35 3.69 27.77
CA HIS A 199 -16.87 5.05 27.46
C HIS A 199 -15.35 5.12 27.34
N ALA A 200 -14.60 4.50 28.26
CA ALA A 200 -13.14 4.46 28.22
C ALA A 200 -12.55 3.82 26.94
N THR A 201 -13.28 2.88 26.33
CA THR A 201 -12.83 2.13 25.15
C THR A 201 -13.46 2.63 23.84
N MET A 202 -14.69 3.12 23.88
CA MET A 202 -15.49 3.48 22.70
C MET A 202 -15.97 4.94 22.69
N GLY A 203 -15.61 5.78 23.66
CA GLY A 203 -16.12 7.16 23.79
C GLY A 203 -15.99 8.00 22.53
N GLY A 204 -14.82 8.00 21.89
CA GLY A 204 -14.60 8.69 20.60
C GLY A 204 -15.33 8.04 19.42
N LEU A 205 -15.50 6.72 19.42
CA LEU A 205 -16.33 6.04 18.41
C LEU A 205 -17.81 6.39 18.58
N LEU A 206 -18.32 6.45 19.82
CA LEU A 206 -19.68 6.91 20.11
C LEU A 206 -19.87 8.37 19.67
N PHE A 207 -18.90 9.25 19.95
CA PHE A 207 -18.90 10.64 19.50
C PHE A 207 -18.94 10.76 17.96
N HIS A 208 -18.26 9.89 17.22
CA HIS A 208 -18.30 9.94 15.74
C HIS A 208 -19.46 9.16 15.10
N VAL A 209 -20.08 8.19 15.80
CA VAL A 209 -21.19 7.36 15.28
C VAL A 209 -22.57 7.93 15.63
N LEU A 210 -22.69 8.75 16.68
CA LEU A 210 -23.94 9.39 17.08
C LEU A 210 -24.71 10.12 15.95
N PRO A 211 -24.11 10.80 14.93
CA PRO A 211 -24.87 11.41 13.84
C PRO A 211 -25.60 10.35 13.00
N VAL A 212 -24.94 9.21 12.76
CA VAL A 212 -25.44 8.07 11.98
C VAL A 212 -26.57 7.34 12.72
N LEU A 213 -26.62 7.45 14.05
CA LEU A 213 -27.71 6.94 14.89
C LEU A 213 -28.91 7.89 14.97
N THR A 214 -28.70 9.20 14.79
CA THR A 214 -29.78 10.20 14.77
C THR A 214 -30.42 10.40 13.41
N ASP A 215 -29.69 10.17 12.32
CA ASP A 215 -30.18 10.32 10.94
C ASP A 215 -30.83 9.03 10.40
N SER A 216 -32.02 9.18 9.82
CA SER A 216 -32.74 8.13 9.10
C SER A 216 -31.98 7.54 7.90
N GLU A 217 -31.13 8.31 7.19
CA GLU A 217 -30.29 7.72 6.14
C GLU A 217 -29.11 6.92 6.71
N GLY A 218 -28.55 7.37 7.83
CA GLY A 218 -27.43 6.70 8.51
C GLY A 218 -27.77 5.26 8.88
N VAL A 219 -28.95 5.03 9.45
CA VAL A 219 -29.45 3.68 9.79
C VAL A 219 -29.61 2.80 8.54
N ALA A 220 -30.09 3.35 7.41
CA ALA A 220 -30.24 2.60 6.17
C ALA A 220 -28.89 2.22 5.52
N LYS A 221 -27.90 3.12 5.58
CA LYS A 221 -26.53 2.86 5.12
C LYS A 221 -25.84 1.80 6.00
N LEU A 222 -26.06 1.83 7.31
CA LEU A 222 -25.53 0.84 8.25
C LEU A 222 -26.16 -0.56 8.06
N ASP A 223 -27.49 -0.65 7.92
CA ASP A 223 -28.17 -1.93 7.70
C ASP A 223 -27.75 -2.60 6.38
N ASN A 224 -27.62 -1.83 5.29
CA ASN A 224 -27.07 -2.34 4.02
C ASN A 224 -25.61 -2.79 4.15
N SER A 225 -24.81 -2.15 5.01
CA SER A 225 -23.40 -2.50 5.25
C SER A 225 -23.21 -3.73 6.14
N LEU A 226 -24.15 -4.00 7.05
CA LEU A 226 -24.15 -5.19 7.93
C LEU A 226 -24.82 -6.42 7.30
N ARG A 227 -25.72 -6.22 6.33
CA ARG A 227 -26.42 -7.30 5.61
C ARG A 227 -25.54 -8.42 5.01
N PRO A 228 -24.29 -8.18 4.55
CA PRO A 228 -23.38 -9.23 4.09
C PRO A 228 -22.81 -10.14 5.18
N LEU A 229 -22.84 -9.71 6.45
CA LEU A 229 -22.21 -10.42 7.58
C LEU A 229 -23.14 -11.45 8.26
N VAL A 230 -24.40 -11.55 7.82
CA VAL A 230 -25.40 -12.47 8.39
C VAL A 230 -25.46 -13.77 7.57
N PRO A 231 -25.24 -14.96 8.16
CA PRO A 231 -25.30 -16.24 7.45
C PRO A 231 -26.66 -16.52 6.80
N PRO A 232 -26.72 -17.16 5.61
CA PRO A 232 -27.97 -17.32 4.84
C PRO A 232 -29.13 -17.96 5.59
N ARG A 233 -28.85 -18.84 6.58
CA ARG A 233 -29.88 -19.58 7.34
C ARG A 233 -30.79 -18.70 8.22
N LEU A 234 -30.47 -17.42 8.43
CA LEU A 234 -31.30 -16.48 9.20
C LEU A 234 -32.20 -15.57 8.32
N ARG A 235 -32.15 -15.69 6.99
CA ARG A 235 -32.81 -14.74 6.08
C ARG A 235 -34.33 -14.90 5.95
N ASN A 236 -34.90 -16.03 6.36
CA ASN A 236 -36.26 -16.46 5.96
C ASN A 236 -37.34 -16.36 7.07
N HIS A 237 -37.17 -15.55 8.12
CA HIS A 237 -38.11 -15.51 9.27
C HIS A 237 -38.61 -14.12 9.70
N CYS A 238 -38.38 -13.07 8.90
CA CYS A 238 -38.86 -11.71 9.20
C CYS A 238 -39.43 -11.01 7.95
N HIS A 239 -40.65 -11.37 7.55
CA HIS A 239 -41.47 -10.59 6.62
C HIS A 239 -42.79 -10.20 7.27
N HIS A 240 -42.89 -8.94 7.71
CA HIS A 240 -44.15 -8.23 7.91
C HIS A 240 -43.96 -6.77 7.51
N PRO A 241 -44.82 -6.20 6.64
CA PRO A 241 -44.73 -4.79 6.26
C PRO A 241 -45.30 -3.89 7.35
N VAL A 242 -44.64 -2.75 7.61
CA VAL A 242 -45.16 -1.69 8.48
C VAL A 242 -45.36 -0.42 7.64
N ALA A 243 -46.57 0.13 7.69
CA ALA A 243 -46.99 1.27 6.86
C ALA A 243 -46.38 2.61 7.31
N ARG A 244 -46.41 3.60 6.40
CA ARG A 244 -46.00 4.98 6.68
C ARG A 244 -47.13 5.77 7.37
N SER A 245 -46.82 6.37 8.52
CA SER A 245 -47.49 7.58 9.03
C SER A 245 -46.48 8.40 9.86
N GLY A 246 -46.72 9.71 10.00
CA GLY A 246 -45.69 10.69 10.39
C GLY A 246 -45.75 11.24 11.82
N LEU A 247 -45.10 12.41 11.98
CA LEU A 247 -44.89 13.24 13.19
C LEU A 247 -43.65 12.92 14.08
N PRO A 248 -42.91 13.94 14.56
CA PRO A 248 -41.52 13.78 15.02
C PRO A 248 -41.34 13.64 16.55
N LEU A 249 -41.94 12.60 17.16
CA LEU A 249 -41.53 12.13 18.51
C LEU A 249 -40.73 10.81 18.46
N GLY A 250 -40.23 10.45 17.28
CA GLY A 250 -39.62 9.14 17.03
C GLY A 250 -38.21 8.94 17.60
N THR A 251 -37.38 9.98 17.68
CA THR A 251 -35.92 9.83 17.82
C THR A 251 -35.51 9.21 19.16
N ALA A 252 -36.03 9.72 20.28
CA ALA A 252 -35.75 9.18 21.60
C ALA A 252 -36.23 7.72 21.75
N ARG A 253 -37.45 7.40 21.29
CA ARG A 253 -37.99 6.02 21.29
C ARG A 253 -37.20 5.07 20.37
N ARG A 254 -36.63 5.56 19.27
CA ARG A 254 -35.80 4.77 18.35
C ARG A 254 -34.42 4.48 18.96
N LEU A 255 -33.77 5.48 19.57
CA LEU A 255 -32.48 5.29 20.26
C LEU A 255 -32.60 4.33 21.45
N THR A 256 -33.63 4.48 22.31
CA THR A 256 -33.83 3.54 23.42
C THR A 256 -34.16 2.13 22.93
N TRP A 257 -35.00 1.98 21.90
CA TRP A 257 -35.30 0.68 21.31
C TRP A 257 -34.09 0.03 20.63
N VAL A 258 -33.27 0.78 19.91
CA VAL A 258 -32.04 0.27 19.26
C VAL A 258 -31.01 -0.15 20.31
N MET A 259 -30.75 0.67 21.33
CA MET A 259 -29.79 0.33 22.39
C MET A 259 -30.26 -0.88 23.21
N ALA A 260 -31.55 -0.94 23.57
CA ALA A 260 -32.14 -2.10 24.23
C ALA A 260 -32.04 -3.36 23.34
N SER A 261 -32.41 -3.27 22.06
CA SER A 261 -32.37 -4.39 21.11
C SER A 261 -30.95 -4.85 20.73
N ALA A 262 -29.94 -3.99 20.91
CA ALA A 262 -28.53 -4.35 20.76
C ALA A 262 -28.03 -5.06 22.03
N TRP A 263 -28.33 -4.51 23.21
CA TRP A 263 -27.97 -5.11 24.50
C TRP A 263 -28.63 -6.47 24.72
N GLU A 264 -29.91 -6.63 24.34
CA GLU A 264 -30.63 -7.89 24.51
C GLU A 264 -30.05 -9.00 23.62
N ARG A 265 -29.64 -8.68 22.39
CA ARG A 265 -28.91 -9.60 21.49
C ARG A 265 -27.49 -9.91 21.98
N TYR A 266 -26.80 -8.94 22.59
CA TYR A 266 -25.49 -9.17 23.21
C TYR A 266 -25.59 -10.06 24.47
N ALA A 267 -26.59 -9.82 25.31
CA ALA A 267 -26.90 -10.60 26.50
C ALA A 267 -27.30 -12.04 26.15
N GLU A 268 -28.13 -12.24 25.11
CA GLU A 268 -28.40 -13.57 24.55
C GLU A 268 -27.12 -14.27 24.07
N HIS A 269 -26.25 -13.58 23.34
CA HIS A 269 -25.01 -14.16 22.83
C HIS A 269 -24.08 -14.60 23.97
N CYS A 270 -23.90 -13.75 24.98
CA CYS A 270 -23.08 -14.07 26.16
C CYS A 270 -23.68 -15.22 26.99
N SER A 271 -25.01 -15.21 27.21
CA SER A 271 -25.73 -16.26 27.94
C SER A 271 -25.62 -17.62 27.24
N ARG A 272 -25.74 -17.65 25.90
CA ARG A 272 -25.60 -18.87 25.09
C ARG A 272 -24.16 -19.41 25.06
N LYS A 273 -23.13 -18.55 25.18
CA LYS A 273 -21.71 -18.99 25.23
C LYS A 273 -21.24 -19.44 26.60
N HIS A 274 -21.56 -18.71 27.67
CA HIS A 274 -21.07 -19.04 29.03
C HIS A 274 -21.93 -20.06 29.79
N GLY A 275 -23.20 -20.26 29.40
CA GLY A 275 -24.12 -21.17 30.09
C GLY A 275 -23.69 -22.65 30.13
N SER A 276 -22.77 -23.07 29.27
CA SER A 276 -22.19 -24.43 29.26
C SER A 276 -21.04 -24.58 30.26
N GLN A 277 -20.01 -23.73 30.18
CA GLN A 277 -18.83 -23.85 31.05
C GLN A 277 -19.12 -23.51 32.52
N HIS A 278 -20.03 -22.57 32.79
CA HIS A 278 -20.32 -22.17 34.17
C HIS A 278 -20.88 -23.33 35.02
N LYS A 279 -21.66 -24.24 34.42
CA LYS A 279 -22.18 -25.42 35.11
C LYS A 279 -21.08 -26.41 35.49
N LEU A 280 -20.08 -26.62 34.63
CA LEU A 280 -18.99 -27.56 34.87
C LEU A 280 -17.98 -27.03 35.91
N ILE A 281 -17.73 -25.72 35.92
CA ILE A 281 -16.83 -25.07 36.90
C ILE A 281 -17.50 -25.01 38.28
N THR A 282 -18.76 -24.59 38.37
CA THR A 282 -19.48 -24.55 39.67
C THR A 282 -19.62 -25.94 40.29
N ALA A 283 -19.86 -26.99 39.50
CA ALA A 283 -19.91 -28.37 39.99
C ALA A 283 -18.55 -28.84 40.58
N ARG A 284 -17.42 -28.47 39.96
CA ARG A 284 -16.08 -28.82 40.46
C ARG A 284 -15.68 -28.02 41.71
N MET A 285 -16.05 -26.75 41.81
CA MET A 285 -15.78 -25.94 43.01
C MET A 285 -16.61 -26.39 44.23
N LEU A 286 -17.88 -26.77 44.04
CA LEU A 286 -18.71 -27.28 45.14
C LEU A 286 -18.20 -28.62 45.70
N HIS A 287 -17.60 -29.48 44.86
CA HIS A 287 -17.03 -30.74 45.31
C HIS A 287 -15.64 -30.59 45.98
N ALA A 288 -14.95 -29.46 45.76
CA ALA A 288 -13.69 -29.15 46.47
C ALA A 288 -13.94 -28.58 47.87
N ASN A 289 -14.97 -27.75 48.05
CA ASN A 289 -15.25 -27.10 49.34
C ASN A 289 -15.81 -28.02 50.44
N SER A 290 -16.28 -29.23 50.12
CA SER A 290 -16.77 -30.19 51.13
C SER A 290 -15.68 -30.99 51.84
N GLN A 291 -14.42 -30.91 51.39
CA GLN A 291 -13.27 -31.56 52.06
C GLN A 291 -12.36 -30.58 52.82
N ALA A 292 -12.60 -29.27 52.73
CA ALA A 292 -11.79 -28.24 53.41
C ALA A 292 -12.29 -27.87 54.83
N SER A 293 -13.55 -28.17 55.16
CA SER A 293 -14.14 -27.84 56.48
C SER A 293 -13.91 -28.96 57.50
N GLY A 294 -12.64 -29.22 57.83
CA GLY A 294 -12.26 -30.45 58.56
C GLY A 294 -11.08 -30.38 59.52
N ALA A 295 -10.47 -29.19 59.78
CA ALA A 295 -9.43 -29.05 60.81
C ALA A 295 -9.27 -27.61 61.31
N MET A 296 -9.45 -27.39 62.62
CA MET A 296 -8.84 -26.27 63.36
C MET A 296 -8.75 -26.60 64.85
N ALA A 297 -7.57 -27.02 65.31
CA ALA A 297 -7.21 -27.16 66.72
C ALA A 297 -5.67 -27.24 66.88
N ALA A 298 -5.17 -26.82 68.05
CA ALA A 298 -3.80 -27.02 68.57
C ALA A 298 -2.60 -26.40 67.81
N GLN A 299 -2.12 -25.28 68.38
CA GLN A 299 -0.76 -24.86 68.76
C GLN A 299 0.54 -25.58 68.27
N PRO A 300 1.73 -24.92 68.39
CA PRO A 300 2.96 -25.24 67.63
C PRO A 300 3.99 -26.08 68.41
N ASP A 301 5.01 -26.61 67.72
CA ASP A 301 6.45 -26.39 68.03
C ASP A 301 7.44 -27.11 67.07
N ILE A 302 8.74 -26.75 67.17
CA ILE A 302 9.97 -27.54 66.84
C ILE A 302 10.35 -27.86 65.35
N LEU A 303 11.41 -27.17 64.89
CA LEU A 303 12.73 -27.67 64.41
C LEU A 303 12.94 -28.84 63.40
N LEU A 304 14.03 -28.70 62.61
CA LEU A 304 14.87 -29.70 61.89
C LEU A 304 14.42 -30.35 60.55
N ASP A 305 15.08 -29.90 59.47
CA ASP A 305 16.09 -30.61 58.65
C ASP A 305 15.80 -31.90 57.81
N ALA A 306 16.59 -32.01 56.73
CA ALA A 306 17.08 -33.21 56.02
C ALA A 306 16.13 -34.30 55.43
N SER A 307 16.07 -34.28 54.09
CA SER A 307 16.61 -35.37 53.20
C SER A 307 15.75 -36.54 52.66
N HIS A 308 16.31 -37.13 51.58
CA HIS A 308 16.10 -38.45 50.95
C HIS A 308 14.97 -38.76 49.92
N LEU A 309 15.48 -39.12 48.72
CA LEU A 309 14.95 -39.97 47.63
C LEU A 309 14.47 -41.37 48.09
N PRO A 310 13.72 -42.21 47.31
CA PRO A 310 13.93 -42.49 45.87
C PRO A 310 12.71 -42.90 44.97
N LEU A 311 13.01 -43.32 43.72
CA LEU A 311 12.12 -43.96 42.71
C LEU A 311 11.88 -45.46 43.01
N PRO A 312 10.84 -46.14 42.46
CA PRO A 312 11.09 -47.03 41.28
C PRO A 312 9.89 -47.43 40.33
N SER A 313 10.25 -47.86 39.10
CA SER A 313 9.72 -48.97 38.24
C SER A 313 8.21 -49.26 37.91
N SER A 314 7.82 -48.93 36.65
CA SER A 314 7.29 -49.80 35.54
C SER A 314 6.20 -50.92 35.67
N ARG A 315 5.27 -51.00 34.67
CA ARG A 315 4.97 -52.13 33.69
C ARG A 315 3.48 -52.50 33.37
N ARG A 316 3.22 -52.71 32.05
CA ARG A 316 2.28 -53.65 31.32
C ARG A 316 0.76 -53.37 31.09
N ARG A 317 0.39 -53.22 29.79
CA ARG A 317 -0.51 -54.02 28.87
C ARG A 317 -1.69 -54.86 29.43
N PRO A 318 -2.79 -55.16 28.66
CA PRO A 318 -2.86 -55.56 27.22
C PRO A 318 -3.96 -54.83 26.38
N GLY A 319 -4.37 -55.17 25.14
CA GLY A 319 -4.08 -56.33 24.23
C GLY A 319 -4.56 -56.13 22.77
N THR A 320 -4.52 -57.18 21.93
CA THR A 320 -4.84 -57.23 20.47
C THR A 320 -5.74 -58.45 20.13
N PRO A 321 -6.27 -58.60 18.89
CA PRO A 321 -5.56 -59.19 17.71
C PRO A 321 -5.74 -58.31 16.43
N GLU A 322 -5.74 -58.70 15.13
CA GLU A 322 -5.54 -59.93 14.27
C GLU A 322 -4.93 -59.42 12.91
N VAL A 323 -4.06 -60.08 12.11
CA VAL A 323 -4.13 -61.28 11.19
C VAL A 323 -5.02 -61.05 9.95
N SER A 324 -4.65 -61.27 8.66
CA SER A 324 -3.50 -61.90 7.93
C SER A 324 -3.41 -61.39 6.46
N ASP A 325 -2.51 -61.82 5.55
CA ASP A 325 -1.03 -61.97 5.51
C ASP A 325 -0.59 -62.42 4.06
N LEU A 326 0.72 -62.54 3.76
CA LEU A 326 1.36 -63.18 2.55
C LEU A 326 1.26 -62.42 1.18
N ALA A 327 2.18 -62.53 0.19
CA ALA A 327 3.59 -62.99 0.12
C ALA A 327 4.30 -62.54 -1.20
N ASP A 328 5.59 -62.89 -1.35
CA ASP A 328 6.55 -62.58 -2.44
C ASP A 328 6.15 -62.87 -3.92
N HIS A 329 6.76 -62.14 -4.89
CA HIS A 329 7.85 -62.71 -5.73
C HIS A 329 8.41 -61.86 -6.91
N SER A 330 9.73 -62.02 -7.12
CA SER A 330 10.46 -62.08 -8.42
C SER A 330 10.91 -60.79 -9.15
N SER A 331 11.64 -60.98 -10.27
CA SER A 331 12.68 -60.06 -10.78
C SER A 331 12.91 -60.12 -12.29
N ALA A 332 13.11 -58.97 -12.94
CA ALA A 332 13.74 -58.78 -14.26
C ALA A 332 13.98 -57.27 -14.52
N ALA A 333 14.87 -56.78 -15.40
CA ALA A 333 16.14 -57.28 -15.93
C ALA A 333 16.94 -56.08 -16.50
N LYS A 334 18.25 -56.21 -16.75
CA LYS A 334 19.08 -55.17 -17.41
C LYS A 334 19.29 -55.49 -18.89
N PRO A 335 19.63 -54.48 -19.72
CA PRO A 335 20.89 -54.60 -20.46
C PRO A 335 21.82 -53.36 -20.34
N LYS A 336 23.06 -53.49 -20.82
CA LYS A 336 24.12 -52.46 -20.85
C LYS A 336 24.64 -52.24 -22.28
N ARG A 337 25.08 -51.01 -22.60
CA ARG A 337 26.30 -50.58 -23.38
C ARG A 337 26.20 -49.05 -23.58
N ARG A 338 27.22 -48.19 -23.36
CA ARG A 338 28.57 -48.05 -23.98
C ARG A 338 28.49 -47.79 -25.50
N PHE A 339 29.18 -46.82 -26.11
CA PHE A 339 30.09 -45.77 -25.64
C PHE A 339 30.25 -44.70 -26.77
N SER A 340 30.44 -43.41 -26.47
CA SER A 340 31.15 -42.46 -27.35
C SER A 340 31.42 -41.14 -26.62
N GLU A 341 32.66 -40.67 -26.62
CA GLU A 341 33.09 -39.37 -26.06
C GLU A 341 33.89 -38.59 -27.12
N GLN A 342 33.65 -37.29 -27.25
CA GLN A 342 34.69 -36.30 -27.61
C GLN A 342 34.43 -34.97 -26.88
N PRO A 343 35.48 -34.22 -26.47
CA PRO A 343 35.34 -33.11 -25.52
C PRO A 343 35.34 -31.70 -26.15
N PRO A 344 34.76 -30.68 -25.48
CA PRO A 344 35.06 -29.27 -25.73
C PRO A 344 36.45 -28.87 -25.18
N PRO A 345 37.04 -27.76 -25.64
CA PRO A 345 38.46 -27.45 -25.40
C PRO A 345 38.79 -26.93 -23.99
N LYS A 346 40.05 -27.15 -23.58
CA LYS A 346 40.63 -26.58 -22.35
C LYS A 346 40.89 -25.08 -22.50
N VAL A 347 40.56 -24.31 -21.47
CA VAL A 347 41.30 -23.09 -21.10
C VAL A 347 41.89 -23.34 -19.72
N VAL A 348 43.18 -23.04 -19.54
CA VAL A 348 43.92 -23.35 -18.32
C VAL A 348 43.86 -22.18 -17.35
N MET A 349 43.51 -22.45 -16.10
CA MET A 349 44.03 -21.70 -14.96
C MET A 349 44.75 -22.69 -14.05
N ASP A 350 45.98 -22.33 -13.69
CA ASP A 350 46.85 -23.14 -12.84
C ASP A 350 46.52 -22.86 -11.36
N VAL A 351 46.59 -23.88 -10.51
CA VAL A 351 46.36 -23.79 -9.06
C VAL A 351 47.44 -24.60 -8.37
N THR A 352 48.43 -23.88 -7.84
CA THR A 352 49.52 -24.44 -7.05
C THR A 352 49.38 -23.99 -5.59
N ASP A 353 48.72 -24.80 -4.79
CA ASP A 353 48.62 -24.59 -3.34
C ASP A 353 50.00 -24.79 -2.69
N ALA A 354 50.53 -23.71 -2.10
CA ALA A 354 51.79 -23.76 -1.35
C ALA A 354 51.52 -24.15 0.12
N VAL A 355 51.75 -25.43 0.43
CA VAL A 355 51.65 -25.95 1.80
C VAL A 355 52.77 -25.42 2.69
N LEU A 356 52.43 -24.88 3.85
CA LEU A 356 53.32 -24.83 5.01
C LEU A 356 52.75 -25.74 6.10
N ASN A 357 53.35 -26.92 6.23
CA ASN A 357 53.26 -27.73 7.44
C ASN A 357 54.16 -27.10 8.51
N ASP A 358 53.74 -27.19 9.76
CA ASP A 358 54.67 -27.44 10.85
C ASP A 358 54.06 -28.48 11.81
N ASN A 359 54.89 -29.39 12.35
CA ASN A 359 54.39 -30.68 12.81
C ASN A 359 55.22 -31.32 13.93
N SER A 360 54.80 -31.12 15.19
CA SER A 360 55.26 -31.87 16.37
C SER A 360 54.15 -31.92 17.44
N THR A 361 53.29 -32.94 17.46
CA THR A 361 53.42 -34.26 18.13
C THR A 361 53.11 -34.29 19.65
N ASN A 362 51.98 -34.95 19.98
CA ASN A 362 51.68 -35.71 21.21
C ASN A 362 51.51 -34.98 22.57
N SER A 363 50.24 -34.91 23.03
CA SER A 363 49.65 -35.82 24.05
C SER A 363 48.82 -35.17 25.18
N SER A 364 47.90 -35.98 25.74
CA SER A 364 47.13 -35.81 27.00
C SER A 364 46.16 -34.63 27.20
N VAL A 365 44.86 -34.97 27.17
CA VAL A 365 43.86 -34.83 28.27
C VAL A 365 43.69 -33.49 29.02
N ASP A 366 42.43 -33.01 29.06
CA ASP A 366 41.82 -32.02 29.97
C ASP A 366 42.48 -30.63 30.12
N HIS A 367 41.77 -29.51 29.96
CA HIS A 367 40.57 -29.17 30.75
C HIS A 367 39.74 -28.03 30.13
N CYS A 368 38.71 -27.57 30.85
CA CYS A 368 37.85 -26.44 30.45
C CYS A 368 38.63 -25.10 30.37
N SER A 369 38.33 -24.27 29.37
CA SER A 369 38.77 -22.87 29.30
C SER A 369 37.74 -22.00 28.57
N THR A 370 37.54 -20.78 29.05
CA THR A 370 36.50 -19.86 28.57
C THR A 370 36.77 -19.33 27.16
N PRO A 371 35.73 -18.99 26.38
CA PRO A 371 35.93 -18.32 25.09
C PRO A 371 36.62 -16.97 25.29
N SER A 372 37.67 -16.72 24.50
CA SER A 372 38.32 -15.42 24.42
C SER A 372 37.36 -14.34 23.91
N PRO A 373 37.57 -13.05 24.27
CA PRO A 373 36.68 -11.97 23.82
C PRO A 373 36.63 -11.90 22.30
N VAL A 374 35.42 -11.65 21.76
CA VAL A 374 35.19 -11.45 20.33
C VAL A 374 36.08 -10.29 19.86
N ALA A 375 36.89 -10.53 18.82
CA ALA A 375 37.74 -9.51 18.24
C ALA A 375 36.91 -8.29 17.80
N ALA A 376 37.39 -7.08 18.10
CA ALA A 376 36.67 -5.86 17.78
C ALA A 376 36.42 -5.76 16.26
N HIS A 377 35.18 -5.46 15.88
CA HIS A 377 34.75 -5.33 14.50
C HIS A 377 35.38 -4.09 13.87
N ASP A 378 36.43 -4.24 13.06
CA ASP A 378 37.00 -3.16 12.25
C ASP A 378 36.09 -2.88 11.04
N PRO A 379 35.35 -1.75 11.01
CA PRO A 379 34.45 -1.43 9.90
C PRO A 379 35.19 -1.08 8.60
N VAL A 380 36.46 -0.67 8.68
CA VAL A 380 37.29 -0.33 7.51
C VAL A 380 37.70 -1.62 6.79
N LEU A 381 38.18 -2.61 7.54
CA LEU A 381 38.53 -3.93 7.01
C LEU A 381 37.28 -4.69 6.52
N ALA A 382 36.15 -4.61 7.24
CA ALA A 382 34.88 -5.17 6.79
C ALA A 382 34.45 -4.56 5.44
N ALA A 383 34.40 -3.24 5.33
CA ALA A 383 34.03 -2.54 4.10
C ALA A 383 34.99 -2.82 2.93
N ALA A 384 36.30 -3.00 3.20
CA ALA A 384 37.28 -3.38 2.18
C ALA A 384 36.99 -4.78 1.62
N ASN A 385 36.79 -5.77 2.50
CA ASN A 385 36.48 -7.16 2.14
C ASN A 385 35.16 -7.27 1.35
N VAL A 386 34.12 -6.56 1.79
CA VAL A 386 32.84 -6.50 1.07
C VAL A 386 33.03 -5.86 -0.31
N ARG A 387 33.73 -4.73 -0.42
CA ARG A 387 33.94 -4.02 -1.69
C ARG A 387 34.71 -4.86 -2.71
N GLU A 388 35.65 -5.69 -2.27
CA GLU A 388 36.35 -6.63 -3.15
C GLU A 388 35.40 -7.73 -3.68
N ARG A 389 34.60 -8.35 -2.80
CA ARG A 389 33.63 -9.40 -3.17
C ARG A 389 32.54 -8.89 -4.13
N VAL A 390 32.04 -7.67 -3.89
CA VAL A 390 31.11 -6.97 -4.78
C VAL A 390 31.75 -6.76 -6.15
N ARG A 391 32.98 -6.23 -6.22
CA ARG A 391 33.71 -6.01 -7.50
C ARG A 391 33.99 -7.32 -8.26
N ARG A 392 34.29 -8.43 -7.57
CA ARG A 392 34.48 -9.75 -8.20
C ARG A 392 33.17 -10.35 -8.73
N SER A 393 32.02 -9.93 -8.19
CA SER A 393 30.70 -10.47 -8.56
C SER A 393 29.93 -9.58 -9.56
N ARG A 394 30.23 -8.27 -9.59
CA ARG A 394 29.54 -7.24 -10.39
C ARG A 394 30.42 -6.80 -11.56
N TYR A 395 30.09 -7.24 -12.77
CA TYR A 395 30.82 -6.90 -13.99
C TYR A 395 29.88 -6.79 -15.21
N TRP A 396 30.36 -6.17 -16.29
CA TRP A 396 29.60 -6.03 -17.53
C TRP A 396 29.54 -7.35 -18.32
N VAL A 397 28.33 -7.78 -18.67
CA VAL A 397 28.04 -8.92 -19.53
C VAL A 397 27.53 -8.39 -20.87
N PRO A 398 28.33 -8.45 -21.96
CA PRO A 398 27.92 -7.98 -23.27
C PRO A 398 26.99 -8.98 -23.97
N THR A 399 25.97 -8.47 -24.64
CA THR A 399 25.16 -9.24 -25.60
C THR A 399 26.00 -9.59 -26.83
N ASP A 400 25.51 -10.48 -27.69
CA ASP A 400 26.19 -10.84 -28.94
C ASP A 400 26.42 -9.60 -29.82
N LEU A 401 25.45 -8.67 -29.85
CA LEU A 401 25.58 -7.35 -30.48
C LEU A 401 26.64 -6.47 -29.78
N GLY A 402 26.69 -6.48 -28.45
CA GLY A 402 27.69 -5.75 -27.66
C GLY A 402 29.11 -6.24 -27.87
N GLN A 403 29.31 -7.56 -28.04
CA GLN A 403 30.61 -8.15 -28.35
C GLN A 403 31.10 -7.68 -29.73
N VAL A 404 30.25 -7.76 -30.76
CA VAL A 404 30.56 -7.26 -32.10
C VAL A 404 30.81 -5.75 -32.11
N HIS A 405 30.02 -4.96 -31.36
CA HIS A 405 30.17 -3.51 -31.32
C HIS A 405 31.36 -3.03 -30.47
N GLY A 406 31.85 -3.85 -29.53
CA GLY A 406 33.06 -3.58 -28.74
C GLY A 406 34.36 -4.06 -29.39
N GLY A 407 34.31 -5.11 -30.22
CA GLY A 407 35.48 -5.71 -30.89
C GLY A 407 35.96 -4.99 -32.16
N SER A 408 35.33 -3.88 -32.53
CA SER A 408 35.73 -3.04 -33.67
C SER A 408 35.37 -1.59 -33.40
N GLY A 409 36.19 -0.65 -33.87
CA GLY A 409 35.96 0.80 -33.78
C GLY A 409 34.81 1.27 -34.66
N GLY A 410 33.60 0.76 -34.40
CA GLY A 410 32.48 0.81 -35.31
C GLY A 410 31.85 2.18 -35.42
N SER A 411 32.20 2.92 -36.48
CA SER A 411 31.58 4.19 -36.91
C SER A 411 30.12 4.04 -37.40
N GLY A 412 29.31 3.23 -36.72
CA GLY A 412 27.87 3.13 -36.93
C GLY A 412 27.15 4.27 -36.21
N GLY A 413 26.66 5.26 -36.96
CA GLY A 413 26.15 6.53 -36.43
C GLY A 413 24.84 6.44 -35.64
N GLY A 414 24.93 5.98 -34.39
CA GLY A 414 23.91 6.09 -33.36
C GLY A 414 24.51 6.60 -32.04
N LEU A 415 23.68 6.69 -31.01
CA LEU A 415 24.06 7.12 -29.65
C LEU A 415 24.16 5.89 -28.74
N VAL A 416 25.35 5.61 -28.20
CA VAL A 416 25.51 4.66 -27.09
C VAL A 416 25.28 5.40 -25.78
N PHE A 417 24.45 4.83 -24.91
CA PHE A 417 24.13 5.39 -23.59
C PHE A 417 23.86 4.29 -22.56
N THR A 418 23.77 4.69 -21.30
CA THR A 418 23.58 3.82 -20.14
C THR A 418 22.39 4.24 -19.29
N VAL A 419 21.71 3.24 -18.69
CA VAL A 419 20.51 3.41 -17.86
C VAL A 419 20.72 2.65 -16.56
N MET A 420 20.51 3.31 -15.42
CA MET A 420 20.38 2.68 -14.11
C MET A 420 18.91 2.69 -13.66
N SER A 421 18.45 1.60 -13.05
CA SER A 421 17.24 1.59 -12.21
C SER A 421 17.63 1.14 -10.79
N TYR A 422 17.23 1.90 -9.77
CA TYR A 422 17.64 1.61 -8.40
C TYR A 422 16.64 2.13 -7.34
N ASN A 423 16.05 1.22 -6.56
CA ASN A 423 15.42 1.56 -5.28
C ASN A 423 16.53 1.92 -4.26
N VAL A 424 16.57 3.15 -3.77
CA VAL A 424 17.64 3.65 -2.88
C VAL A 424 17.33 3.50 -1.38
N LEU A 425 16.19 2.87 -1.04
CA LEU A 425 15.66 2.66 0.31
C LEU A 425 15.46 3.97 1.08
N ALA A 426 14.22 4.45 1.20
CA ALA A 426 13.94 5.70 1.92
C ALA A 426 14.27 5.53 3.41
N GLN A 427 14.97 6.49 4.01
CA GLN A 427 15.38 6.41 5.42
C GLN A 427 14.16 6.26 6.35
N GLY A 428 13.09 6.99 6.08
CA GLY A 428 11.84 6.87 6.81
C GLY A 428 11.16 5.50 6.62
N LEU A 429 11.25 4.87 5.46
CA LEU A 429 10.69 3.53 5.24
C LEU A 429 11.53 2.44 5.93
N LEU A 430 12.85 2.61 5.96
CA LEU A 430 13.78 1.80 6.75
C LEU A 430 13.43 1.88 8.25
N GLU A 431 13.33 3.10 8.78
CA GLU A 431 13.01 3.38 10.19
C GLU A 431 11.60 2.97 10.60
N ASP A 432 10.64 3.00 9.67
CA ASP A 432 9.28 2.48 9.88
C ASP A 432 9.21 0.92 9.81
N ASN A 433 10.25 0.24 9.29
CA ASN A 433 10.30 -1.22 9.10
C ASN A 433 11.59 -1.91 9.64
N PRO A 434 12.04 -1.64 10.87
CA PRO A 434 13.32 -2.16 11.39
C PRO A 434 13.36 -3.71 11.51
N TYR A 435 12.20 -4.37 11.52
CA TYR A 435 12.06 -5.83 11.50
C TYR A 435 12.48 -6.49 10.18
N LEU A 436 12.87 -5.71 9.17
CA LEU A 436 13.46 -6.21 7.91
C LEU A 436 15.00 -6.22 7.94
N TYR A 437 15.61 -5.53 8.90
CA TYR A 437 17.03 -5.16 8.89
C TYR A 437 17.79 -5.55 10.17
N GLN A 438 17.25 -6.47 11.00
CA GLN A 438 17.86 -6.86 12.28
C GLN A 438 19.17 -7.67 12.13
N HIS A 439 19.59 -7.96 10.89
CA HIS A 439 20.91 -8.53 10.55
C HIS A 439 21.98 -7.46 10.30
N CYS A 440 21.59 -6.19 10.15
CA CYS A 440 22.49 -5.08 9.87
C CYS A 440 23.03 -4.45 11.15
N HIS A 441 24.27 -3.94 11.12
CA HIS A 441 24.77 -3.06 12.18
C HIS A 441 24.05 -1.70 12.14
N GLU A 442 23.76 -1.08 13.30
CA GLU A 442 23.01 0.18 13.33
C GLU A 442 23.69 1.30 12.52
N ASP A 443 25.03 1.30 12.44
CA ASP A 443 25.82 2.26 11.67
C ASP A 443 25.56 2.20 10.15
N VAL A 444 25.37 0.99 9.57
CA VAL A 444 25.12 0.85 8.12
C VAL A 444 23.71 1.26 7.71
N LEU A 445 22.81 1.42 8.69
CA LEU A 445 21.45 1.92 8.52
C LEU A 445 21.36 3.46 8.63
N GLN A 446 22.39 4.14 9.16
CA GLN A 446 22.39 5.59 9.34
C GLN A 446 22.48 6.32 8.00
N TRP A 447 21.57 7.28 7.76
CA TRP A 447 21.53 8.05 6.51
C TRP A 447 22.88 8.66 6.14
N THR A 448 23.64 9.19 7.12
CA THR A 448 24.97 9.79 6.91
C THR A 448 25.95 8.87 6.17
N LEU A 449 25.95 7.57 6.49
CA LEU A 449 26.77 6.57 5.78
C LEU A 449 26.09 6.14 4.47
N ARG A 450 24.78 5.88 4.50
CA ARG A 450 24.05 5.42 3.29
C ARG A 450 24.14 6.42 2.14
N ARG A 451 23.85 7.70 2.41
CA ARG A 451 24.04 8.86 1.52
C ARG A 451 25.41 8.86 0.85
N LYS A 452 26.48 8.72 1.65
CA LYS A 452 27.87 8.74 1.17
C LYS A 452 28.15 7.60 0.19
N ASN A 453 27.68 6.39 0.50
CA ASN A 453 27.85 5.22 -0.36
C ASN A 453 26.99 5.30 -1.62
N LEU A 454 25.71 5.67 -1.52
CA LEU A 454 24.79 5.82 -2.64
C LEU A 454 25.29 6.86 -3.65
N LEU A 455 25.66 8.06 -3.20
CA LEU A 455 26.23 9.10 -4.07
C LEU A 455 27.58 8.68 -4.68
N ALA A 456 28.39 7.89 -3.97
CA ALA A 456 29.61 7.32 -4.52
C ALA A 456 29.34 6.26 -5.59
N GLU A 457 28.34 5.37 -5.43
CA GLU A 457 27.98 4.37 -6.43
C GLU A 457 27.36 5.01 -7.69
N LEU A 458 26.46 5.99 -7.53
CA LEU A 458 25.92 6.77 -8.66
C LEU A 458 27.05 7.44 -9.46
N LYS A 459 28.11 7.92 -8.78
CA LYS A 459 29.28 8.54 -9.40
C LYS A 459 30.31 7.56 -9.97
N GLU A 460 30.50 6.38 -9.37
CA GLU A 460 31.40 5.32 -9.87
C GLU A 460 30.80 4.65 -11.12
N ILE A 461 29.47 4.46 -11.17
CA ILE A 461 28.75 3.94 -12.34
C ILE A 461 28.54 5.01 -13.42
N ASN A 462 28.30 6.27 -13.03
CA ASN A 462 28.31 7.44 -13.92
C ASN A 462 27.29 7.36 -15.09
N ALA A 463 26.17 6.65 -14.93
CA ALA A 463 25.25 6.29 -16.02
C ALA A 463 24.44 7.48 -16.58
N ASP A 464 24.16 7.47 -17.88
CA ASP A 464 23.59 8.64 -18.60
C ASP A 464 22.13 8.96 -18.21
N ILE A 465 21.40 7.94 -17.76
CA ILE A 465 20.04 8.03 -17.23
C ILE A 465 19.95 7.25 -15.91
N LEU A 466 19.34 7.84 -14.88
CA LEU A 466 19.05 7.20 -13.59
C LEU A 466 17.54 7.24 -13.32
N CYS A 467 16.94 6.08 -13.05
CA CYS A 467 15.57 5.93 -12.58
C CYS A 467 15.61 5.48 -11.12
N LEU A 468 15.33 6.37 -10.18
CA LEU A 468 15.42 6.10 -8.74
C LEU A 468 14.04 5.90 -8.11
N GLN A 469 13.93 4.93 -7.19
CA GLN A 469 12.72 4.62 -6.41
C GLN A 469 13.01 4.77 -4.90
N GLU A 470 11.97 4.97 -4.09
CA GLU A 470 12.06 5.35 -2.66
C GLU A 470 12.95 6.57 -2.39
N LEU A 471 12.96 7.51 -3.31
CA LEU A 471 13.73 8.73 -3.17
C LEU A 471 12.98 9.68 -2.22
N GLN A 472 13.47 9.81 -0.98
CA GLN A 472 12.85 10.63 0.07
C GLN A 472 12.93 12.13 -0.27
N GLN A 473 11.87 12.89 -0.03
CA GLN A 473 11.71 14.26 -0.56
C GLN A 473 12.71 15.28 0.00
N ASP A 474 13.01 15.21 1.30
CA ASP A 474 14.00 16.05 1.98
C ASP A 474 15.43 15.70 1.53
N HIS A 475 15.77 14.41 1.49
CA HIS A 475 17.05 13.91 1.01
C HIS A 475 17.24 14.17 -0.50
N TYR A 476 16.16 14.20 -1.29
CA TYR A 476 16.19 14.60 -2.69
C TYR A 476 16.66 16.04 -2.83
N GLU A 477 16.00 16.99 -2.15
CA GLU A 477 16.33 18.42 -2.24
C GLU A 477 17.68 18.78 -1.60
N THR A 478 18.09 18.08 -0.53
CA THR A 478 19.34 18.39 0.21
C THR A 478 20.57 17.65 -0.28
N ASP A 479 20.42 16.42 -0.80
CA ASP A 479 21.55 15.52 -1.10
C ASP A 479 21.65 15.12 -2.56
N PHE A 480 20.60 14.51 -3.12
CA PHE A 480 20.67 13.94 -4.47
C PHE A 480 20.65 15.02 -5.55
N LYS A 481 19.70 15.96 -5.49
CA LYS A 481 19.52 17.00 -6.50
C LYS A 481 20.76 17.90 -6.63
N PRO A 482 21.36 18.46 -5.55
CA PRO A 482 22.52 19.34 -5.69
C PRO A 482 23.75 18.62 -6.26
N GLU A 483 24.05 17.39 -5.83
CA GLU A 483 25.20 16.63 -6.35
C GLU A 483 24.94 16.09 -7.78
N LEU A 484 23.71 15.71 -8.14
CA LEU A 484 23.38 15.27 -9.50
C LEU A 484 23.33 16.44 -10.50
N GLU A 485 22.83 17.62 -10.13
CA GLU A 485 22.91 18.81 -10.98
C GLU A 485 24.36 19.22 -11.24
N LYS A 486 25.20 19.17 -10.19
CA LYS A 486 26.67 19.36 -10.23
C LYS A 486 27.40 18.27 -11.04
N MET A 487 26.85 17.05 -11.14
CA MET A 487 27.31 15.99 -12.04
C MET A 487 26.76 16.11 -13.48
N GLY A 488 26.02 17.19 -13.79
CA GLY A 488 25.54 17.52 -15.13
C GLY A 488 24.18 16.93 -15.50
N TYR A 489 23.39 16.47 -14.53
CA TYR A 489 22.07 15.91 -14.78
C TYR A 489 20.97 16.99 -14.79
N GLY A 490 19.90 16.76 -15.56
CA GLY A 490 18.57 17.29 -15.28
C GLY A 490 17.86 16.37 -14.30
N CYS A 491 17.07 16.96 -13.40
CA CYS A 491 16.45 16.26 -12.28
C CYS A 491 14.93 16.40 -12.36
N LEU A 492 14.22 15.29 -12.46
CA LEU A 492 12.76 15.21 -12.38
C LEU A 492 12.38 14.33 -11.19
N TYR A 493 11.40 14.77 -10.41
CA TYR A 493 10.96 14.06 -9.20
C TYR A 493 9.45 14.12 -9.06
N LYS A 494 8.85 13.01 -8.63
CA LYS A 494 7.47 12.92 -8.19
C LYS A 494 7.42 12.19 -6.84
N GLN A 495 7.18 12.96 -5.78
CA GLN A 495 6.78 12.43 -4.49
C GLN A 495 5.45 11.67 -4.62
N ARG A 496 5.28 10.64 -3.80
CA ARG A 496 4.02 9.93 -3.60
C ARG A 496 2.96 10.85 -2.99
N THR A 497 1.69 10.51 -3.19
CA THR A 497 0.57 11.30 -2.67
C THR A 497 0.32 11.03 -1.17
N GLY A 498 -0.64 11.76 -0.59
CA GLY A 498 -1.05 11.56 0.81
C GLY A 498 0.03 12.00 1.81
N ASP A 499 0.33 11.11 2.76
CA ASP A 499 1.27 11.28 3.87
C ASP A 499 2.67 10.66 3.61
N LYS A 500 2.97 10.31 2.35
CA LYS A 500 4.17 9.54 2.01
C LYS A 500 5.40 10.44 1.82
N ARG A 501 6.53 10.04 2.40
CA ARG A 501 7.80 10.80 2.44
C ARG A 501 8.69 10.57 1.21
N ASP A 502 8.40 9.54 0.44
CA ASP A 502 9.21 9.00 -0.65
C ASP A 502 8.57 9.21 -2.03
N GLY A 503 9.35 8.95 -3.09
CA GLY A 503 8.94 9.20 -4.47
C GLY A 503 9.79 8.48 -5.51
N CYS A 504 9.51 8.80 -6.78
CA CYS A 504 10.28 8.34 -7.93
C CYS A 504 10.99 9.53 -8.59
N GLY A 505 12.21 9.31 -9.10
CA GLY A 505 12.97 10.32 -9.84
C GLY A 505 13.51 9.81 -11.17
N ILE A 506 13.52 10.67 -12.18
CA ILE A 506 14.24 10.46 -13.45
C ILE A 506 15.32 11.54 -13.55
N PHE A 507 16.56 11.08 -13.76
CA PHE A 507 17.71 11.93 -13.96
C PHE A 507 18.34 11.60 -15.31
N PHE A 508 18.75 12.61 -16.07
CA PHE A 508 19.35 12.41 -17.40
C PHE A 508 20.49 13.41 -17.61
N ARG A 509 21.59 13.00 -18.26
CA ARG A 509 22.70 13.91 -18.56
C ARG A 509 22.29 15.00 -19.56
N LYS A 510 22.42 16.27 -19.17
CA LYS A 510 22.20 17.43 -20.04
C LYS A 510 23.16 17.47 -21.25
N SER A 511 24.28 16.74 -21.19
CA SER A 511 25.24 16.58 -22.29
C SER A 511 24.88 15.47 -23.30
N VAL A 512 23.85 14.66 -23.01
CA VAL A 512 23.44 13.49 -23.82
C VAL A 512 21.96 13.58 -24.20
N PHE A 513 21.11 14.11 -23.31
CA PHE A 513 19.67 14.21 -23.47
C PHE A 513 19.13 15.59 -23.07
N GLU A 514 18.22 16.10 -23.89
CA GLU A 514 17.37 17.27 -23.64
C GLU A 514 15.97 16.78 -23.25
N LEU A 515 15.28 17.48 -22.36
CA LEU A 515 13.89 17.18 -22.01
C LEU A 515 12.93 17.87 -22.98
N ASP A 516 12.04 17.10 -23.61
CA ASP A 516 10.92 17.64 -24.40
C ASP A 516 9.71 17.92 -23.51
N CYS A 517 9.29 16.92 -22.74
CA CYS A 517 8.23 17.01 -21.75
C CYS A 517 8.35 15.88 -20.71
N PHE A 518 7.61 16.00 -19.60
CA PHE A 518 7.48 14.95 -18.59
C PHE A 518 6.03 14.87 -18.10
N GLU A 519 5.63 13.71 -17.58
CA GLU A 519 4.28 13.44 -17.08
C GLU A 519 4.36 12.72 -15.71
N PRO A 520 3.94 13.37 -14.61
CA PRO A 520 3.87 12.75 -13.29
C PRO A 520 2.52 12.03 -13.10
N ILE A 521 2.56 10.72 -12.90
CA ILE A 521 1.36 9.89 -12.78
C ILE A 521 1.08 9.61 -11.31
N GLU A 522 -0.02 10.17 -10.81
CA GLU A 522 -0.61 9.76 -9.54
C GLU A 522 -1.54 8.57 -9.78
N TYR A 523 -1.28 7.42 -9.15
CA TYR A 523 -2.17 6.28 -9.27
C TYR A 523 -3.43 6.41 -8.41
N ALA A 524 -3.42 7.24 -7.35
CA ALA A 524 -4.59 7.48 -6.52
C ALA A 524 -5.70 8.17 -7.35
N ARG A 525 -6.92 7.61 -7.31
CA ARG A 525 -8.08 8.10 -8.08
C ARG A 525 -9.36 7.93 -7.25
N SER A 526 -9.92 9.04 -6.76
CA SER A 526 -11.08 9.06 -5.87
C SER A 526 -12.37 8.49 -6.47
N ASP A 527 -12.45 8.48 -7.79
CA ASP A 527 -13.53 7.94 -8.64
C ASP A 527 -13.35 6.43 -8.96
N VAL A 528 -12.15 5.87 -8.77
CA VAL A 528 -11.79 4.49 -9.13
C VAL A 528 -11.51 3.65 -7.88
N THR A 529 -12.51 2.92 -7.40
CA THR A 529 -12.49 2.24 -6.08
C THR A 529 -11.42 1.16 -5.86
N VAL A 530 -10.65 0.77 -6.88
CA VAL A 530 -9.49 -0.12 -6.73
C VAL A 530 -8.18 0.65 -6.54
N LEU A 531 -8.13 1.91 -6.92
CA LEU A 531 -6.93 2.75 -6.93
C LEU A 531 -6.88 3.65 -5.68
N ASP A 532 -6.95 2.99 -4.52
CA ASP A 532 -6.94 3.61 -3.20
C ASP A 532 -5.51 3.81 -2.63
N ARG A 533 -4.48 3.90 -3.47
CA ARG A 533 -3.06 3.85 -3.03
C ARG A 533 -2.14 4.86 -3.69
N ASP A 534 -1.40 5.56 -2.85
CA ASP A 534 -0.43 6.63 -3.11
C ASP A 534 0.89 6.19 -3.75
N ASN A 535 0.85 5.19 -4.62
CA ASN A 535 2.00 4.91 -5.50
C ASN A 535 1.97 5.92 -6.67
N VAL A 536 3.14 6.16 -7.26
CA VAL A 536 3.29 7.10 -8.39
C VAL A 536 4.22 6.51 -9.45
N ALA A 537 4.10 7.05 -10.65
CA ALA A 537 5.08 6.88 -11.73
C ALA A 537 5.46 8.24 -12.32
N LEU A 538 6.51 8.25 -13.13
CA LEU A 538 7.03 9.42 -13.81
C LEU A 538 7.47 9.01 -15.21
N ILE A 539 7.07 9.77 -16.23
CA ILE A 539 7.50 9.61 -17.62
C ILE A 539 8.28 10.86 -18.03
N ALA A 540 9.37 10.70 -18.78
CA ALA A 540 10.13 11.76 -19.43
C ALA A 540 10.34 11.43 -20.91
N MET A 541 10.08 12.40 -21.78
CA MET A 541 10.33 12.31 -23.22
C MET A 541 11.64 13.03 -23.53
N LEU A 542 12.68 12.27 -23.88
CA LEU A 542 14.04 12.79 -24.03
C LEU A 542 14.46 12.87 -25.51
N LYS A 543 15.14 13.95 -25.90
CA LYS A 543 15.78 14.13 -27.23
C LYS A 543 17.28 13.88 -27.10
N PRO A 544 17.95 13.16 -28.02
CA PRO A 544 19.41 13.14 -28.08
C PRO A 544 20.00 14.54 -28.32
N VAL A 545 20.95 14.97 -27.50
CA VAL A 545 21.62 16.28 -27.61
C VAL A 545 22.56 16.31 -28.84
N ALA A 546 22.77 17.50 -29.39
CA ALA A 546 23.25 17.72 -30.75
C ALA A 546 24.73 17.34 -31.02
N GLY A 547 24.96 16.04 -31.24
CA GLY A 547 26.09 15.52 -32.03
C GLY A 547 25.64 14.83 -33.34
N ASN A 548 24.34 14.68 -33.57
CA ASN A 548 23.78 13.86 -34.64
C ASN A 548 22.60 14.54 -35.35
N ALA A 549 22.85 15.19 -36.49
CA ALA A 549 21.79 15.59 -37.43
C ALA A 549 20.93 14.41 -37.93
N LYS A 550 21.41 13.17 -37.72
CA LYS A 550 20.80 11.91 -38.16
C LYS A 550 19.48 11.57 -37.46
N PHE A 551 19.29 11.97 -36.19
CA PHE A 551 18.07 11.57 -35.46
C PHE A 551 16.80 12.34 -35.89
N GLY A 552 16.95 13.55 -36.45
CA GLY A 552 15.82 14.43 -36.79
C GLY A 552 15.18 15.11 -35.57
N ALA A 553 14.49 16.23 -35.80
CA ALA A 553 13.93 17.07 -34.74
C ALA A 553 12.81 16.40 -33.92
N ASP A 554 12.12 15.40 -34.49
CA ASP A 554 10.94 14.75 -33.89
C ASP A 554 11.26 13.45 -33.14
N PHE A 555 12.52 13.00 -33.11
CA PHE A 555 12.87 11.76 -32.45
C PHE A 555 12.93 11.93 -30.93
N ARG A 556 12.35 10.98 -30.21
CA ARG A 556 12.35 10.91 -28.74
C ARG A 556 12.73 9.52 -28.25
N LEU A 557 13.16 9.45 -27.00
CA LEU A 557 13.22 8.27 -26.17
C LEU A 557 12.23 8.47 -25.03
N CYS A 558 11.20 7.62 -24.94
CA CYS A 558 10.30 7.61 -23.79
C CYS A 558 10.97 6.84 -22.65
N VAL A 559 11.17 7.50 -21.50
CA VAL A 559 11.75 6.90 -20.30
C VAL A 559 10.71 6.99 -19.19
N SER A 560 10.45 5.88 -18.52
CA SER A 560 9.48 5.81 -17.44
C SER A 560 10.02 5.06 -16.23
N THR A 561 9.59 5.46 -15.03
CA THR A 561 9.90 4.80 -13.77
C THR A 561 8.65 4.72 -12.90
N THR A 562 8.53 3.65 -12.11
CA THR A 562 7.46 3.47 -11.12
C THR A 562 7.97 2.75 -9.88
N HIS A 563 7.22 2.86 -8.79
CA HIS A 563 7.25 1.92 -7.68
C HIS A 563 5.81 1.47 -7.44
N LEU A 564 5.46 0.26 -7.91
CA LEU A 564 4.12 -0.32 -7.77
C LEU A 564 3.82 -0.72 -6.31
N LEU A 565 2.54 -0.95 -5.99
CA LEU A 565 2.15 -1.30 -4.61
C LEU A 565 2.86 -2.57 -4.10
N PHE A 566 3.58 -2.44 -2.97
CA PHE A 566 4.22 -3.57 -2.27
C PHE A 566 3.26 -4.73 -1.97
N ASN A 567 2.11 -4.45 -1.34
CA ASN A 567 1.23 -5.45 -0.72
C ASN A 567 0.95 -6.67 -1.63
N PRO A 568 1.49 -7.86 -1.28
CA PRO A 568 1.38 -9.08 -2.10
C PRO A 568 -0.05 -9.51 -2.42
N ARG A 569 -1.02 -9.21 -1.55
CA ARG A 569 -2.43 -9.63 -1.70
C ARG A 569 -3.28 -8.67 -2.53
N ARG A 570 -2.71 -7.56 -3.01
CA ARG A 570 -3.40 -6.48 -3.73
C ARG A 570 -2.89 -6.29 -5.16
N GLY A 571 -2.61 -7.39 -5.86
CA GLY A 571 -2.32 -7.41 -7.29
C GLY A 571 -3.48 -6.92 -8.18
N ASP A 572 -4.70 -6.81 -7.66
CA ASP A 572 -5.78 -6.06 -8.31
C ASP A 572 -5.43 -4.56 -8.45
N ILE A 573 -4.72 -3.99 -7.47
CA ILE A 573 -4.17 -2.64 -7.56
C ILE A 573 -2.97 -2.64 -8.49
N LYS A 574 -1.98 -3.53 -8.29
CA LYS A 574 -0.73 -3.53 -9.09
C LYS A 574 -1.02 -3.59 -10.60
N LEU A 575 -1.97 -4.43 -11.01
CA LEU A 575 -2.39 -4.53 -12.41
C LEU A 575 -3.15 -3.28 -12.90
N ALA A 576 -3.98 -2.66 -12.08
CA ALA A 576 -4.68 -1.41 -12.43
C ALA A 576 -3.72 -0.21 -12.55
N GLN A 577 -2.77 -0.07 -11.60
CA GLN A 577 -1.67 0.89 -11.64
C GLN A 577 -0.86 0.74 -12.92
N LEU A 578 -0.52 -0.50 -13.27
CA LEU A 578 0.24 -0.80 -14.47
C LEU A 578 -0.54 -0.51 -15.76
N CYS A 579 -1.84 -0.83 -15.82
CA CYS A 579 -2.67 -0.49 -16.99
C CYS A 579 -2.79 1.03 -17.20
N LEU A 580 -2.84 1.81 -16.11
CA LEU A 580 -2.82 3.29 -16.16
C LEU A 580 -1.47 3.80 -16.67
N LEU A 581 -0.35 3.29 -16.14
CA LEU A 581 0.99 3.65 -16.65
C LEU A 581 1.17 3.28 -18.13
N LEU A 582 0.71 2.10 -18.55
CA LEU A 582 0.80 1.66 -19.95
C LEU A 582 -0.07 2.53 -20.88
N ALA A 583 -1.21 3.05 -20.42
CA ALA A 583 -2.05 3.97 -21.18
C ALA A 583 -1.46 5.38 -21.31
N GLU A 584 -0.74 5.86 -20.30
CA GLU A 584 -0.01 7.13 -20.38
C GLU A 584 1.25 7.01 -21.26
N ILE A 585 1.98 5.89 -21.17
CA ILE A 585 3.08 5.60 -22.11
C ILE A 585 2.53 5.46 -23.53
N ASP A 586 1.40 4.77 -23.75
CA ASP A 586 0.74 4.68 -25.05
C ASP A 586 0.40 6.08 -25.61
N ARG A 587 -0.28 6.92 -24.81
CA ARG A 587 -0.66 8.30 -25.19
C ARG A 587 0.56 9.16 -25.58
N LEU A 588 1.66 9.06 -24.84
CA LEU A 588 2.83 9.92 -25.04
C LEU A 588 3.82 9.38 -26.08
N ALA A 589 3.92 8.06 -26.24
CA ALA A 589 4.92 7.44 -27.12
C ALA A 589 4.40 7.12 -28.53
N PHE A 590 3.09 7.08 -28.75
CA PHE A 590 2.46 6.70 -30.03
C PHE A 590 2.78 7.70 -31.15
N ARG A 591 3.02 7.17 -32.37
CA ARG A 591 3.38 7.94 -33.56
C ARG A 591 2.39 7.81 -34.74
N GLY A 592 1.25 7.15 -34.51
CA GLY A 592 0.39 6.61 -35.58
C GLY A 592 0.61 5.12 -35.77
N ASP A 593 -0.13 4.51 -36.70
CA ASP A 593 -0.06 3.08 -37.01
C ASP A 593 0.72 2.84 -38.32
N SER A 594 1.38 1.68 -38.45
CA SER A 594 2.01 1.25 -39.71
C SER A 594 0.98 0.74 -40.73
N PRO A 595 1.34 0.54 -42.02
CA PRO A 595 0.40 0.17 -43.08
C PRO A 595 -0.36 -1.16 -42.88
N ASP A 596 0.08 -2.00 -41.94
CA ASP A 596 -0.57 -3.24 -41.49
C ASP A 596 -1.57 -3.02 -40.33
N GLY A 597 -1.72 -1.79 -39.84
CA GLY A 597 -2.56 -1.44 -38.69
C GLY A 597 -1.89 -1.67 -37.33
N THR A 598 -0.57 -1.96 -37.28
CA THR A 598 0.17 -2.11 -36.02
C THR A 598 0.56 -0.75 -35.44
N PRO A 599 0.29 -0.47 -34.14
CA PRO A 599 0.72 0.79 -33.52
C PRO A 599 2.24 1.00 -33.52
N LEU A 600 2.69 2.15 -34.01
CA LEU A 600 4.08 2.59 -33.94
C LEU A 600 4.30 3.50 -32.73
N TYR A 601 5.47 3.35 -32.11
CA TYR A 601 5.90 4.14 -30.95
C TYR A 601 7.31 4.69 -31.17
N VAL A 602 7.67 5.75 -30.44
CA VAL A 602 9.08 6.03 -30.14
C VAL A 602 9.68 4.88 -29.31
N PRO A 603 11.00 4.71 -29.26
CA PRO A 603 11.61 3.75 -28.34
C PRO A 603 11.26 4.04 -26.88
N ILE A 604 11.07 2.97 -26.09
CA ILE A 604 10.54 3.02 -24.72
C ILE A 604 11.50 2.31 -23.78
N LEU A 605 11.75 2.91 -22.62
CA LEU A 605 12.33 2.32 -21.42
C LEU A 605 11.30 2.39 -20.28
N LEU A 606 11.06 1.27 -19.61
CA LEU A 606 10.20 1.17 -18.42
C LEU A 606 11.00 0.53 -17.29
N CYS A 607 11.32 1.34 -16.29
CA CYS A 607 12.19 1.01 -15.17
C CYS A 607 11.43 0.94 -13.84
N GLY A 608 12.09 0.40 -12.82
CA GLY A 608 11.70 0.53 -11.42
C GLY A 608 11.19 -0.74 -10.77
N ASP A 609 10.71 -0.58 -9.55
CA ASP A 609 10.22 -1.66 -8.69
C ASP A 609 8.76 -1.99 -9.05
N MET A 610 8.59 -3.16 -9.66
CA MET A 610 7.27 -3.69 -10.05
C MET A 610 6.62 -4.51 -8.93
N ASN A 611 7.35 -4.72 -7.83
CA ASN A 611 6.96 -5.49 -6.65
C ASN A 611 6.34 -6.85 -7.03
N SER A 612 6.93 -7.49 -8.05
CA SER A 612 6.40 -8.68 -8.72
C SER A 612 7.56 -9.52 -9.28
N GLU A 613 7.51 -10.83 -9.10
CA GLU A 613 8.61 -11.74 -9.44
C GLU A 613 8.62 -12.14 -10.94
N PRO A 614 9.76 -12.60 -11.49
CA PRO A 614 9.84 -12.96 -12.90
C PRO A 614 8.91 -14.12 -13.25
N HIS A 615 8.31 -14.06 -14.45
CA HIS A 615 7.25 -14.97 -14.91
C HIS A 615 5.94 -14.95 -14.11
N SER A 616 5.77 -14.07 -13.12
CA SER A 616 4.45 -13.76 -12.53
C SER A 616 3.42 -13.37 -13.61
N PRO A 617 2.11 -13.42 -13.34
CA PRO A 617 1.09 -12.91 -14.24
C PRO A 617 1.32 -11.45 -14.66
N LEU A 618 1.81 -10.58 -13.76
CA LEU A 618 2.15 -9.18 -14.06
C LEU A 618 3.39 -9.03 -14.95
N TYR A 619 4.46 -9.79 -14.67
CA TYR A 619 5.62 -9.87 -15.58
C TYR A 619 5.23 -10.42 -16.96
N THR A 620 4.34 -11.42 -16.96
CA THR A 620 3.80 -12.05 -18.18
C THR A 620 2.97 -11.07 -18.99
N PHE A 621 2.14 -10.24 -18.34
CA PHE A 621 1.40 -9.16 -19.01
C PHE A 621 2.34 -8.25 -19.80
N LEU A 622 3.37 -7.69 -19.15
CA LEU A 622 4.38 -6.81 -19.75
C LEU A 622 5.14 -7.46 -20.92
N THR A 623 5.65 -8.66 -20.69
CA THR A 623 6.52 -9.34 -21.66
C THR A 623 5.75 -10.01 -22.80
N ARG A 624 4.47 -10.37 -22.62
CA ARG A 624 3.61 -10.95 -23.66
C ARG A 624 2.73 -9.91 -24.38
N GLY A 625 2.53 -8.72 -23.80
CA GLY A 625 1.54 -7.75 -24.29
C GLY A 625 0.08 -8.16 -24.01
N SER A 626 -0.15 -9.23 -23.24
CA SER A 626 -1.50 -9.74 -22.93
C SER A 626 -1.54 -10.66 -21.71
N LEU A 627 -2.65 -10.57 -20.95
CA LEU A 627 -2.95 -11.42 -19.79
C LEU A 627 -4.45 -11.75 -19.77
N CYS A 628 -4.78 -13.04 -19.70
CA CYS A 628 -6.11 -13.47 -19.26
C CYS A 628 -6.13 -13.48 -17.72
N TYR A 629 -7.09 -12.79 -17.13
CA TYR A 629 -7.27 -12.68 -15.67
C TYR A 629 -8.59 -13.30 -15.19
N GLU A 630 -9.28 -14.07 -16.04
CA GLU A 630 -10.39 -14.92 -15.63
C GLU A 630 -9.92 -15.95 -14.60
N GLY A 631 -10.62 -16.06 -13.47
CA GLY A 631 -10.22 -16.95 -12.36
C GLY A 631 -8.95 -16.55 -11.59
N LEU A 632 -8.24 -15.48 -11.97
CA LEU A 632 -7.00 -15.06 -11.31
C LEU A 632 -7.29 -14.36 -9.98
N LEU A 633 -6.69 -14.84 -8.88
CA LEU A 633 -6.74 -14.19 -7.58
C LEU A 633 -5.72 -13.04 -7.50
N SER A 634 -6.08 -11.98 -6.81
CA SER A 634 -5.26 -10.78 -6.62
C SER A 634 -3.95 -11.00 -5.86
N GLY A 635 -3.80 -12.11 -5.12
CA GLY A 635 -2.53 -12.50 -4.52
C GLY A 635 -1.53 -13.09 -5.52
N ASP A 636 -2.01 -13.85 -6.51
CA ASP A 636 -1.15 -14.60 -7.43
C ASP A 636 -0.57 -13.71 -8.55
N VAL A 637 -1.19 -12.57 -8.83
CA VAL A 637 -0.80 -11.61 -9.89
C VAL A 637 0.68 -11.22 -9.85
N SER A 638 1.25 -11.09 -8.64
CA SER A 638 2.62 -10.62 -8.42
C SER A 638 3.66 -11.76 -8.31
N GLY A 639 3.23 -13.01 -8.15
CA GLY A 639 4.12 -14.14 -7.82
C GLY A 639 4.65 -14.17 -6.38
N GLN A 640 4.55 -13.07 -5.62
CA GLN A 640 5.10 -12.97 -4.25
C GLN A 640 4.47 -14.01 -3.30
N SER A 641 5.32 -14.76 -2.59
CA SER A 641 4.94 -15.88 -1.71
C SER A 641 3.89 -15.53 -0.64
N ASP A 642 4.01 -14.36 0.00
CA ASP A 642 3.05 -13.85 1.01
C ASP A 642 1.64 -13.53 0.44
N GLY A 643 1.54 -13.44 -0.89
CA GLY A 643 0.30 -13.25 -1.66
C GLY A 643 -0.33 -14.55 -2.15
N ALA A 644 0.46 -15.60 -2.40
CA ALA A 644 0.05 -16.80 -3.12
C ALA A 644 -1.22 -17.47 -2.54
N ASN A 645 -2.18 -17.77 -3.42
CA ASN A 645 -3.50 -18.34 -3.16
C ASN A 645 -4.39 -17.48 -2.21
N ARG A 646 -4.20 -16.16 -2.17
CA ARG A 646 -4.97 -15.23 -1.31
C ARG A 646 -5.61 -14.08 -2.09
N GLY A 647 -6.50 -13.36 -1.42
CA GLY A 647 -7.19 -12.20 -1.96
C GLY A 647 -8.53 -12.55 -2.63
N LYS A 648 -8.99 -11.65 -3.50
CA LYS A 648 -10.23 -11.75 -4.29
C LYS A 648 -9.91 -11.94 -5.78
N TYR A 649 -10.87 -12.41 -6.58
CA TYR A 649 -10.74 -12.35 -8.04
C TYR A 649 -10.57 -10.90 -8.54
N VAL A 650 -9.74 -10.71 -9.58
CA VAL A 650 -9.33 -9.38 -10.06
C VAL A 650 -10.48 -8.64 -10.78
N PRO A 651 -10.98 -7.50 -10.27
CA PRO A 651 -12.14 -6.78 -10.82
C PRO A 651 -11.78 -5.73 -11.87
N LEU A 652 -10.75 -5.97 -12.69
CA LEU A 652 -10.10 -4.95 -13.53
C LEU A 652 -11.07 -4.25 -14.51
N ALA A 653 -12.05 -4.96 -15.08
CA ALA A 653 -12.98 -4.42 -16.09
C ALA A 653 -13.88 -3.28 -15.60
N SER A 654 -14.18 -3.16 -14.29
CA SER A 654 -14.84 -1.96 -13.75
C SER A 654 -13.87 -0.78 -13.69
N SER A 655 -12.66 -1.02 -13.19
CA SER A 655 -11.65 0.01 -12.94
C SER A 655 -11.14 0.64 -14.24
N LEU A 656 -10.90 -0.16 -15.28
CA LEU A 656 -10.52 0.36 -16.61
C LEU A 656 -11.60 1.29 -17.18
N ARG A 657 -12.90 0.94 -17.05
CA ARG A 657 -14.00 1.79 -17.52
C ARG A 657 -14.11 3.11 -16.74
N GLN A 658 -13.87 3.09 -15.43
CA GLN A 658 -13.84 4.31 -14.61
C GLN A 658 -12.67 5.22 -15.03
N LEU A 659 -11.50 4.64 -15.32
CA LEU A 659 -10.32 5.34 -15.84
C LEU A 659 -10.46 5.86 -17.29
N ASN A 660 -11.58 5.59 -17.98
CA ASN A 660 -11.72 5.78 -19.43
C ASN A 660 -10.63 5.04 -20.25
N ILE A 661 -10.16 3.88 -19.77
CA ILE A 661 -9.15 3.03 -20.42
C ILE A 661 -9.81 1.78 -21.01
N SER A 662 -9.39 1.42 -22.21
CA SER A 662 -9.81 0.22 -22.94
C SER A 662 -9.19 -1.08 -22.38
N GLY A 663 -9.74 -2.23 -22.76
CA GLY A 663 -9.11 -3.54 -22.50
C GLY A 663 -7.73 -3.73 -23.15
N SER A 664 -7.26 -2.77 -23.95
CA SER A 664 -5.94 -2.76 -24.59
C SER A 664 -4.95 -1.79 -23.93
N SER A 665 -5.25 -1.29 -22.73
CA SER A 665 -4.42 -0.32 -21.99
C SER A 665 -4.13 0.94 -22.81
N ARG A 666 -5.14 1.43 -23.52
CA ARG A 666 -5.15 2.73 -24.23
C ARG A 666 -6.34 3.54 -23.74
N TYR A 667 -6.22 4.86 -23.65
CA TYR A 667 -7.39 5.72 -23.39
C TYR A 667 -8.44 5.57 -24.50
N LEU A 668 -9.72 5.59 -24.13
CA LEU A 668 -10.83 5.64 -25.07
C LEU A 668 -10.98 7.07 -25.60
N PRO A 669 -11.34 7.26 -26.88
CA PRO A 669 -11.66 8.59 -27.41
C PRO A 669 -12.74 9.27 -26.56
N ALA A 670 -12.58 10.57 -26.32
CA ALA A 670 -13.63 11.36 -25.70
C ALA A 670 -14.91 11.29 -26.58
N PRO A 671 -16.11 11.20 -25.99
CA PRO A 671 -17.34 11.25 -26.77
C PRO A 671 -17.40 12.56 -27.56
N ALA A 672 -17.63 12.45 -28.86
CA ALA A 672 -17.76 13.62 -29.72
C ALA A 672 -18.91 14.50 -29.21
N LYS A 673 -18.66 15.81 -29.07
CA LYS A 673 -19.75 16.76 -28.82
C LYS A 673 -20.62 16.80 -30.06
N GLU A 674 -21.87 16.34 -29.94
CA GLU A 674 -22.86 16.52 -30.99
C GLU A 674 -23.03 18.03 -31.26
N PRO A 675 -23.12 18.44 -32.55
CA PRO A 675 -23.36 19.84 -32.89
C PRO A 675 -24.78 20.22 -32.43
N ALA A 676 -24.88 21.24 -31.57
CA ALA A 676 -26.16 21.69 -31.05
C ALA A 676 -27.08 22.15 -32.19
N SER A 677 -28.24 21.52 -32.33
CA SER A 677 -29.26 21.87 -33.31
C SER A 677 -29.81 23.28 -33.02
N GLN A 678 -29.49 24.24 -33.88
CA GLN A 678 -30.06 25.58 -33.80
C GLN A 678 -31.48 25.57 -34.39
N ASN A 679 -32.48 25.87 -33.56
CA ASN A 679 -33.80 26.23 -34.07
C ASN A 679 -33.69 27.56 -34.82
N VAL A 680 -34.29 27.62 -36.00
CA VAL A 680 -34.36 28.82 -36.83
C VAL A 680 -35.59 29.62 -36.43
N ASP A 681 -35.40 30.88 -36.06
CA ASP A 681 -36.38 31.95 -36.30
C ASP A 681 -35.66 33.31 -36.26
N ALA A 682 -35.90 34.15 -37.26
CA ALA A 682 -35.33 35.49 -37.40
C ALA A 682 -36.18 36.33 -38.37
N PRO A 683 -36.21 37.66 -38.20
CA PRO A 683 -35.98 38.50 -39.38
C PRO A 683 -35.18 39.80 -39.11
N SER A 684 -34.46 40.24 -40.15
CA SER A 684 -34.01 41.61 -40.50
C SER A 684 -33.48 42.59 -39.42
N ASN A 685 -32.41 43.36 -39.66
CA ASN A 685 -32.14 44.08 -40.91
C ASN A 685 -30.64 44.34 -41.20
N SER A 686 -30.35 45.05 -42.30
CA SER A 686 -29.06 45.13 -43.00
C SER A 686 -27.97 46.06 -42.42
N THR A 687 -26.70 45.71 -42.64
CA THR A 687 -25.72 46.45 -43.50
C THR A 687 -24.39 45.67 -43.60
N GLN A 688 -23.75 45.65 -44.77
CA GLN A 688 -22.42 45.07 -45.00
C GLN A 688 -21.73 45.78 -46.19
N PRO A 689 -20.39 45.76 -46.32
CA PRO A 689 -19.78 44.73 -47.18
C PRO A 689 -18.39 44.20 -46.74
N ALA A 690 -18.08 42.97 -47.20
CA ALA A 690 -16.80 42.42 -47.70
C ALA A 690 -15.41 42.83 -47.12
N ALA A 691 -14.38 41.98 -47.12
CA ALA A 691 -14.25 40.52 -47.24
C ALA A 691 -12.77 40.14 -47.04
N GLU A 692 -12.48 38.95 -46.48
CA GLU A 692 -11.59 37.91 -47.06
C GLU A 692 -11.34 36.78 -46.04
N PHE A 693 -10.90 35.63 -46.53
CA PHE A 693 -10.77 34.38 -45.79
C PHE A 693 -9.42 33.75 -46.13
N ASN A 694 -8.67 33.23 -45.15
CA ASN A 694 -7.78 32.09 -45.39
C ASN A 694 -7.38 31.37 -44.11
N SER A 695 -6.88 30.15 -44.26
CA SER A 695 -6.81 29.15 -43.18
C SER A 695 -5.37 28.78 -42.80
N THR A 696 -5.17 28.41 -41.53
CA THR A 696 -4.04 27.57 -41.10
C THR A 696 -4.41 26.84 -39.80
N LEU A 697 -3.93 25.61 -39.62
CA LEU A 697 -4.15 24.84 -38.40
C LEU A 697 -3.37 25.47 -37.23
N ASN A 698 -3.97 25.48 -36.04
CA ASN A 698 -3.29 25.92 -34.82
C ASN A 698 -2.99 24.75 -33.87
N LEU A 699 -1.72 24.68 -33.47
CA LEU A 699 -1.18 23.75 -32.48
C LEU A 699 -1.66 24.16 -31.08
N VAL A 700 -2.23 23.22 -30.30
CA VAL A 700 -2.67 23.53 -28.92
C VAL A 700 -1.51 23.29 -27.95
N GLN A 701 -0.95 24.38 -27.44
CA GLN A 701 0.18 24.37 -26.50
C GLN A 701 -0.31 24.44 -25.04
N CYS A 702 0.25 23.60 -24.17
CA CYS A 702 -0.09 23.60 -22.74
C CYS A 702 0.41 24.87 -22.03
N LYS A 703 -0.39 25.41 -21.11
CA LYS A 703 -0.01 26.57 -20.29
C LYS A 703 0.71 26.13 -19.02
N SER A 704 1.93 26.62 -18.81
CA SER A 704 2.57 26.74 -17.50
C SER A 704 2.13 28.03 -16.80
N ALA A 705 2.19 28.07 -15.47
CA ALA A 705 1.96 29.28 -14.68
C ALA A 705 2.89 29.35 -13.46
N ILE A 706 4.01 30.05 -13.61
CA ILE A 706 4.81 30.65 -12.53
C ILE A 706 5.14 32.07 -13.01
N SER A 707 5.12 33.05 -12.12
CA SER A 707 5.37 34.48 -12.38
C SER A 707 6.90 34.78 -12.44
N ASP A 708 7.42 35.82 -13.09
CA ASP A 708 7.18 37.25 -12.81
C ASP A 708 7.86 38.23 -13.81
N MET A 709 7.34 39.47 -13.82
CA MET A 709 7.99 40.78 -14.12
C MET A 709 8.89 41.01 -15.39
N ALA A 710 8.19 41.25 -16.51
CA ALA A 710 8.37 42.28 -17.55
C ALA A 710 9.62 43.22 -17.65
N ALA A 711 10.21 43.29 -18.86
CA ALA A 711 10.54 44.51 -19.64
C ALA A 711 11.12 44.11 -21.04
N LYS A 712 11.24 44.97 -22.06
CA LYS A 712 10.26 45.65 -22.94
C LYS A 712 11.07 46.57 -23.90
N GLU A 713 11.15 46.25 -25.20
CA GLU A 713 11.46 47.09 -26.39
C GLU A 713 11.52 46.12 -27.61
N GLU A 714 10.83 46.31 -28.75
CA GLU A 714 11.02 47.26 -29.88
C GLU A 714 12.30 47.00 -30.73
N SER A 715 12.29 47.01 -32.07
CA SER A 715 11.21 47.12 -33.08
C SER A 715 11.69 46.69 -34.51
N THR A 716 10.80 46.69 -35.52
CA THR A 716 11.07 46.80 -37.00
C THR A 716 11.85 45.65 -37.71
N SER A 717 11.75 45.40 -39.04
CA SER A 717 10.77 45.73 -40.10
C SER A 717 11.08 44.99 -41.43
N GLY A 718 10.08 44.80 -42.32
CA GLY A 718 10.24 44.44 -43.75
C GLY A 718 10.07 42.94 -44.07
N SER A 719 9.29 42.44 -45.05
CA SER A 719 8.90 42.87 -46.42
C SER A 719 9.94 42.48 -47.50
N SER A 720 9.60 41.85 -48.65
CA SER A 720 8.39 41.18 -49.18
C SER A 720 8.74 40.41 -50.49
N ARG A 721 7.77 39.69 -51.10
CA ARG A 721 7.69 39.26 -52.53
C ARG A 721 8.60 38.08 -52.99
N LYS A 722 8.26 37.28 -54.02
CA LYS A 722 6.94 36.83 -54.59
C LYS A 722 7.17 35.73 -55.67
N ASP A 723 6.06 35.18 -56.17
CA ASP A 723 5.84 34.57 -57.50
C ASP A 723 6.30 33.12 -57.82
N SER A 724 5.33 32.34 -58.32
CA SER A 724 5.46 31.02 -59.01
C SER A 724 5.51 31.25 -60.56
N PRO A 725 5.07 30.41 -61.56
CA PRO A 725 4.14 29.24 -61.52
C PRO A 725 4.27 28.07 -62.56
N SER A 726 3.57 26.95 -62.25
CA SER A 726 2.69 26.13 -63.15
C SER A 726 3.21 25.09 -64.18
N LYS A 727 2.25 24.20 -64.59
CA LYS A 727 2.12 23.33 -65.81
C LYS A 727 2.67 21.88 -65.75
N LEU A 728 2.04 20.83 -66.33
CA LEU A 728 0.64 20.57 -66.81
C LEU A 728 0.41 19.06 -67.16
N ALA A 729 -0.85 18.57 -67.21
CA ALA A 729 -1.40 17.48 -68.08
C ALA A 729 -0.97 15.99 -67.89
N THR A 730 -1.56 14.99 -68.58
CA THR A 730 -2.88 14.28 -68.36
C THR A 730 -3.04 13.02 -69.27
N ASN A 731 -3.77 11.97 -68.82
CA ASN A 731 -4.45 10.89 -69.61
C ASN A 731 -3.57 9.85 -70.38
N SER A 732 -3.99 8.64 -70.82
CA SER A 732 -5.07 7.65 -70.47
C SER A 732 -5.00 6.34 -71.33
N ALA A 733 -5.54 5.19 -70.85
CA ALA A 733 -5.97 3.96 -71.62
C ALA A 733 -4.86 3.06 -72.27
N SER A 734 -5.03 1.76 -72.65
CA SER A 734 -5.98 0.63 -72.31
C SER A 734 -5.56 -0.72 -72.98
N LYS A 735 -6.12 -1.88 -72.52
CA LYS A 735 -6.23 -3.22 -73.21
C LYS A 735 -4.95 -4.10 -73.37
N ASP A 736 -4.98 -5.41 -73.67
CA ASP A 736 -6.07 -6.40 -73.96
C ASP A 736 -5.79 -7.86 -73.43
N SER A 737 -6.52 -8.90 -73.87
CA SER A 737 -6.71 -10.22 -73.17
C SER A 737 -6.63 -11.51 -74.03
N GLN A 738 -6.33 -12.71 -73.46
CA GLN A 738 -6.71 -14.11 -73.89
C GLN A 738 -5.94 -15.22 -73.09
N ALA A 739 -6.30 -16.52 -73.00
CA ALA A 739 -7.59 -17.26 -72.96
C ALA A 739 -7.40 -18.81 -72.75
N LYS A 740 -8.53 -19.53 -72.48
CA LYS A 740 -8.83 -20.99 -72.60
C LYS A 740 -8.65 -21.98 -71.40
N SER A 741 -9.44 -23.06 -71.46
CA SER A 741 -9.91 -24.03 -70.44
C SER A 741 -10.66 -25.18 -71.19
N PRO A 742 -11.56 -26.03 -70.62
CA PRO A 742 -11.81 -26.54 -69.25
C PRO A 742 -11.45 -28.07 -69.24
N PRO A 743 -12.21 -29.09 -68.73
CA PRO A 743 -13.25 -29.26 -67.68
C PRO A 743 -12.78 -30.30 -66.60
N ALA A 744 -13.56 -31.05 -65.79
CA ALA A 744 -15.02 -31.18 -65.57
C ALA A 744 -15.36 -31.55 -64.09
N GLU A 745 -16.55 -31.10 -63.63
CA GLU A 745 -17.59 -31.85 -62.87
C GLU A 745 -17.24 -32.72 -61.64
N ASP A 746 -17.99 -32.72 -60.52
CA ASP A 746 -19.16 -31.94 -60.04
C ASP A 746 -19.27 -32.17 -58.48
N THR A 747 -20.24 -31.77 -57.63
CA THR A 747 -21.62 -31.23 -57.70
C THR A 747 -21.91 -30.34 -56.48
N ALA A 748 -22.82 -29.36 -56.63
CA ALA A 748 -23.50 -28.69 -55.51
C ALA A 748 -24.99 -28.41 -55.83
N PRO A 749 -25.89 -28.38 -54.83
CA PRO A 749 -27.19 -27.71 -54.93
C PRO A 749 -27.23 -26.45 -54.04
N ALA A 750 -28.01 -25.44 -54.47
CA ALA A 750 -28.05 -24.11 -53.85
C ALA A 750 -29.46 -23.69 -53.41
N ALA A 751 -29.46 -22.70 -52.50
CA ALA A 751 -30.49 -21.67 -52.27
C ALA A 751 -31.99 -22.04 -52.23
N ASN A 752 -32.63 -21.62 -51.13
CA ASN A 752 -33.93 -20.95 -51.22
C ASN A 752 -34.00 -19.87 -50.12
N ALA A 753 -34.79 -18.82 -50.34
CA ALA A 753 -34.91 -17.68 -49.43
C ALA A 753 -36.37 -17.45 -49.02
N SER A 754 -36.58 -17.19 -47.73
CA SER A 754 -37.83 -16.68 -47.16
C SER A 754 -37.58 -16.03 -45.79
N ASP A 755 -38.41 -15.06 -45.44
CA ASP A 755 -38.21 -14.18 -44.28
C ASP A 755 -38.55 -14.82 -42.93
N ALA A 756 -37.79 -14.46 -41.88
CA ALA A 756 -38.31 -14.28 -40.51
C ALA A 756 -37.31 -13.51 -39.62
N ASN A 757 -37.81 -12.59 -38.80
CA ASN A 757 -37.05 -12.01 -37.69
C ASN A 757 -37.04 -12.96 -36.48
N ASP A 758 -35.86 -13.44 -36.07
CA ASP A 758 -35.35 -13.25 -34.70
C ASP A 758 -33.86 -13.63 -34.68
N SER A 759 -33.00 -12.73 -34.20
CA SER A 759 -31.56 -12.98 -34.04
C SER A 759 -31.11 -12.64 -32.62
N THR A 760 -31.46 -13.52 -31.69
CA THR A 760 -30.91 -13.49 -30.33
C THR A 760 -29.37 -13.63 -30.40
N PRO A 761 -28.58 -12.67 -29.89
CA PRO A 761 -27.14 -12.66 -30.11
C PRO A 761 -26.47 -13.83 -29.39
N ALA A 762 -25.71 -14.62 -30.14
CA ALA A 762 -24.98 -15.77 -29.61
C ALA A 762 -24.02 -15.35 -28.48
N LYS A 763 -24.04 -16.08 -27.37
CA LYS A 763 -23.16 -15.83 -26.21
C LYS A 763 -21.73 -16.27 -26.51
N GLU A 764 -20.95 -15.40 -27.13
CA GLU A 764 -19.49 -15.46 -26.99
C GLU A 764 -19.13 -15.45 -25.50
N SER A 765 -18.35 -16.45 -25.06
CA SER A 765 -17.75 -16.47 -23.72
C SER A 765 -16.59 -15.46 -23.66
N ARG A 766 -16.93 -14.18 -23.51
CA ARG A 766 -15.99 -13.05 -23.42
C ARG A 766 -15.02 -13.20 -22.24
N GLN A 767 -13.93 -13.93 -22.47
CA GLN A 767 -12.84 -14.09 -21.51
C GLN A 767 -12.29 -12.72 -21.08
N ARG A 768 -12.09 -12.55 -19.77
CA ARG A 768 -11.43 -11.38 -19.19
C ARG A 768 -9.95 -11.33 -19.59
N VAL A 769 -9.65 -10.65 -20.69
CA VAL A 769 -8.30 -10.41 -21.19
C VAL A 769 -7.98 -8.92 -21.18
N VAL A 770 -6.79 -8.55 -20.71
CA VAL A 770 -6.19 -7.22 -20.87
C VAL A 770 -4.95 -7.32 -21.77
N ARG A 771 -4.67 -6.26 -22.56
CA ARG A 771 -3.57 -6.19 -23.54
C ARG A 771 -2.82 -4.86 -23.47
N HIS A 772 -1.66 -4.77 -24.12
CA HIS A 772 -0.99 -3.52 -24.52
C HIS A 772 -0.07 -3.80 -25.73
N PHE A 773 0.25 -2.78 -26.53
CA PHE A 773 1.00 -2.97 -27.79
C PHE A 773 2.48 -2.53 -27.75
N LEU A 774 2.95 -1.95 -26.64
CA LEU A 774 4.32 -1.39 -26.45
C LEU A 774 5.52 -2.35 -26.68
N ASN A 775 5.25 -3.63 -26.97
CA ASN A 775 6.22 -4.67 -27.33
C ASN A 775 7.49 -4.76 -26.46
N LEU A 776 7.31 -4.77 -25.13
CA LEU A 776 8.41 -4.74 -24.16
C LEU A 776 9.06 -6.11 -23.89
N ILE A 777 10.38 -6.14 -23.65
CA ILE A 777 11.11 -7.27 -23.05
C ILE A 777 12.03 -6.77 -21.92
N SER A 778 12.42 -7.64 -20.99
CA SER A 778 13.41 -7.30 -19.96
C SER A 778 14.83 -7.30 -20.54
N ALA A 779 15.67 -6.36 -20.11
CA ALA A 779 17.11 -6.37 -20.39
C ALA A 779 17.84 -7.51 -19.66
N TYR A 780 17.28 -8.01 -18.55
CA TYR A 780 17.81 -9.12 -17.78
C TYR A 780 17.08 -10.42 -18.12
N LYS A 781 17.82 -11.54 -18.15
CA LYS A 781 17.27 -12.87 -18.50
C LYS A 781 16.60 -13.59 -17.33
N HIS A 782 16.87 -13.15 -16.10
CA HIS A 782 16.27 -13.62 -14.83
C HIS A 782 16.38 -15.13 -14.60
N ASN A 783 17.52 -15.58 -14.07
CA ASN A 783 17.57 -16.93 -13.50
C ASN A 783 16.80 -16.98 -12.16
N VAL A 784 15.77 -17.81 -12.07
CA VAL A 784 14.92 -17.97 -10.88
C VAL A 784 15.07 -19.32 -10.16
N LYS A 785 16.12 -20.10 -10.46
CA LYS A 785 16.33 -21.44 -9.86
C LYS A 785 17.77 -21.73 -9.42
N GLY A 786 17.87 -22.45 -8.30
CA GLY A 786 19.13 -22.93 -7.72
C GLY A 786 19.96 -21.85 -7.03
N ALA A 787 21.17 -22.21 -6.60
CA ALA A 787 22.10 -21.31 -5.90
C ALA A 787 22.56 -20.09 -6.74
N ASN A 788 22.27 -20.10 -8.04
CA ASN A 788 22.56 -19.03 -9.00
C ASN A 788 21.34 -18.14 -9.31
N ALA A 789 20.25 -18.24 -8.53
CA ALA A 789 19.08 -17.39 -8.72
C ALA A 789 19.45 -15.90 -8.55
N GLU A 790 19.15 -15.10 -9.57
CA GLU A 790 19.40 -13.65 -9.60
C GLU A 790 18.37 -12.94 -8.72
N VAL A 791 18.85 -12.02 -7.89
CA VAL A 791 18.03 -11.24 -6.96
C VAL A 791 18.32 -9.76 -7.12
N THR A 792 17.31 -8.93 -6.91
CA THR A 792 17.41 -7.47 -6.96
C THR A 792 17.17 -6.83 -5.61
N THR A 793 16.50 -7.53 -4.68
CA THR A 793 16.35 -7.14 -3.27
C THR A 793 16.73 -8.30 -2.34
N HIS A 794 17.33 -8.01 -1.18
CA HIS A 794 17.72 -9.02 -0.19
C HIS A 794 17.77 -8.47 1.25
N HIS A 795 16.76 -8.81 2.04
CA HIS A 795 16.63 -8.46 3.46
C HIS A 795 16.00 -9.64 4.23
N GLN A 796 15.74 -9.53 5.54
CA GLN A 796 15.35 -10.69 6.37
C GLN A 796 14.08 -11.45 5.96
N ARG A 797 13.25 -10.87 5.07
CA ARG A 797 11.95 -11.44 4.66
C ARG A 797 11.77 -11.64 3.16
N ALA A 798 12.65 -11.11 2.31
CA ALA A 798 12.61 -11.35 0.87
C ALA A 798 14.02 -11.40 0.29
N SER A 799 14.18 -12.24 -0.75
CA SER A 799 15.44 -12.41 -1.48
C SER A 799 15.08 -12.84 -2.91
N CYS A 800 14.55 -11.91 -3.69
CA CYS A 800 13.95 -12.18 -4.99
C CYS A 800 14.27 -11.04 -5.99
N THR A 801 13.74 -11.15 -7.22
CA THR A 801 13.81 -10.09 -8.23
C THR A 801 12.46 -9.36 -8.28
N VAL A 802 12.46 -8.04 -8.10
CA VAL A 802 11.29 -7.16 -8.23
C VAL A 802 11.55 -5.91 -9.06
N ASP A 803 12.82 -5.55 -9.27
CA ASP A 803 13.27 -4.43 -10.08
C ASP A 803 13.52 -4.85 -11.53
N TYR A 804 13.19 -3.98 -12.49
CA TYR A 804 13.35 -4.28 -13.91
C TYR A 804 13.84 -3.07 -14.71
N ILE A 805 14.49 -3.36 -15.84
CA ILE A 805 14.63 -2.44 -16.98
C ILE A 805 14.00 -3.15 -18.17
N PHE A 806 12.76 -2.78 -18.49
CA PHE A 806 12.09 -3.20 -19.72
C PHE A 806 12.39 -2.22 -20.85
N TYR A 807 12.49 -2.73 -22.09
CA TYR A 807 12.69 -1.91 -23.28
C TYR A 807 11.86 -2.41 -24.46
N SER A 808 11.46 -1.50 -25.36
CA SER A 808 10.68 -1.86 -26.56
C SER A 808 11.56 -2.41 -27.69
N VAL A 809 11.07 -3.46 -28.35
CA VAL A 809 11.70 -4.08 -29.54
C VAL A 809 10.77 -4.01 -30.76
N LYS A 810 11.30 -4.18 -31.98
CA LYS A 810 10.50 -4.09 -33.21
C LYS A 810 9.55 -5.27 -33.36
N ARG A 811 10.00 -6.50 -33.06
CA ARG A 811 9.19 -7.72 -33.02
C ARG A 811 9.77 -8.71 -32.01
N LYS A 812 8.92 -9.52 -31.39
CA LYS A 812 9.32 -10.68 -30.59
C LYS A 812 8.35 -11.83 -30.81
N ASP A 813 8.87 -13.03 -30.96
CA ASP A 813 8.06 -14.23 -31.13
C ASP A 813 8.01 -14.94 -29.77
N THR A 814 6.88 -14.81 -29.07
CA THR A 814 6.76 -15.18 -27.65
C THR A 814 6.09 -16.53 -27.47
N MET A 815 6.81 -17.48 -26.88
CA MET A 815 6.30 -18.78 -26.48
C MET A 815 6.06 -18.85 -24.96
N PHE A 816 5.15 -19.71 -24.54
CA PHE A 816 4.93 -20.08 -23.15
C PHE A 816 5.29 -21.55 -22.95
N ARG A 817 6.29 -21.84 -22.11
CA ARG A 817 6.83 -23.20 -21.93
C ARG A 817 7.27 -23.38 -20.48
N GLU A 818 6.89 -24.52 -19.88
CA GLU A 818 7.25 -24.86 -18.48
C GLU A 818 6.81 -23.79 -17.45
N GLY A 819 5.70 -23.09 -17.71
CA GLY A 819 5.22 -21.97 -16.89
C GLY A 819 5.94 -20.64 -17.12
N GLN A 820 6.95 -20.60 -17.98
CA GLN A 820 7.75 -19.40 -18.26
C GLN A 820 7.42 -18.79 -19.62
N VAL A 821 7.39 -17.45 -19.66
CA VAL A 821 7.47 -16.68 -20.92
C VAL A 821 8.91 -16.77 -21.45
N LYS A 822 9.08 -17.18 -22.70
CA LYS A 822 10.37 -17.23 -23.41
C LYS A 822 10.21 -16.62 -24.82
N HIS A 823 11.09 -15.70 -25.19
CA HIS A 823 11.11 -15.10 -26.53
C HIS A 823 12.04 -15.91 -27.43
N ALA A 824 11.48 -16.51 -28.49
CA ALA A 824 12.19 -17.43 -29.38
C ALA A 824 13.01 -16.69 -30.44
N CYS A 825 12.48 -15.57 -30.92
CA CYS A 825 13.15 -14.62 -31.78
C CYS A 825 12.87 -13.21 -31.23
N VAL A 826 13.87 -12.34 -31.22
CA VAL A 826 13.75 -10.92 -30.87
C VAL A 826 14.43 -10.12 -31.96
N ILE A 827 13.68 -9.22 -32.58
CA ILE A 827 14.17 -8.25 -33.56
C ILE A 827 14.15 -6.89 -32.88
N GLU A 828 15.32 -6.43 -32.46
CA GLU A 828 15.46 -5.12 -31.81
C GLU A 828 15.21 -3.97 -32.80
N GLY A 829 14.72 -2.85 -32.28
CA GLY A 829 14.32 -1.69 -33.06
C GLY A 829 15.44 -0.66 -33.22
N PRO A 830 15.10 0.65 -33.10
CA PRO A 830 16.09 1.71 -32.95
C PRO A 830 16.86 1.58 -31.63
N LEU A 831 16.20 1.19 -30.53
CA LEU A 831 16.82 0.87 -29.25
C LEU A 831 17.26 -0.61 -29.20
N ARG A 832 18.50 -0.84 -28.76
CA ARG A 832 19.19 -2.14 -28.81
C ARG A 832 20.07 -2.36 -27.59
N LEU A 833 20.04 -3.54 -26.98
CA LEU A 833 20.81 -3.86 -25.77
C LEU A 833 22.24 -4.30 -26.13
N LEU A 834 23.23 -3.58 -25.64
CA LEU A 834 24.66 -3.92 -25.80
C LEU A 834 25.20 -4.73 -24.61
N ALA A 835 24.83 -4.38 -23.38
CA ALA A 835 25.30 -5.08 -22.19
C ALA A 835 24.39 -4.85 -20.99
N THR A 836 24.41 -5.76 -20.03
CA THR A 836 23.93 -5.51 -18.66
C THR A 836 25.06 -5.63 -17.66
N TYR A 837 24.95 -4.94 -16.54
CA TYR A 837 25.83 -5.13 -15.38
C TYR A 837 25.24 -6.23 -14.52
N ARG A 838 26.02 -7.30 -14.30
CA ARG A 838 25.56 -8.57 -13.72
C ARG A 838 24.85 -8.38 -12.36
N LEU A 839 23.76 -9.12 -12.14
CA LEU A 839 23.16 -9.26 -10.81
C LEU A 839 23.89 -10.33 -9.99
N MET A 840 23.93 -10.13 -8.67
CA MET A 840 24.46 -11.14 -7.76
C MET A 840 23.39 -12.20 -7.46
N SER A 841 23.84 -13.41 -7.16
CA SER A 841 22.94 -14.44 -6.64
C SER A 841 22.64 -14.24 -5.15
N GLN A 842 21.56 -14.85 -4.66
CA GLN A 842 21.27 -14.90 -3.22
C GLN A 842 22.48 -15.42 -2.40
N SER A 843 23.19 -16.42 -2.92
CA SER A 843 24.40 -16.97 -2.28
C SER A 843 25.57 -15.98 -2.22
N GLN A 844 25.72 -15.13 -3.24
CA GLN A 844 26.72 -14.04 -3.25
C GLN A 844 26.34 -12.92 -2.28
N LEU A 845 25.06 -12.57 -2.15
CA LEU A 845 24.61 -11.56 -1.19
C LEU A 845 24.79 -12.00 0.27
N VAL A 846 24.45 -13.26 0.61
CA VAL A 846 24.76 -13.82 1.93
C VAL A 846 26.28 -13.82 2.19
N ALA A 847 27.10 -14.07 1.17
CA ALA A 847 28.57 -14.00 1.27
C ALA A 847 29.16 -12.59 1.40
N VAL A 848 28.34 -11.53 1.40
CA VAL A 848 28.73 -10.15 1.74
C VAL A 848 27.91 -9.56 2.93
N GLY A 849 27.28 -10.42 3.73
CA GLY A 849 26.52 -10.01 4.92
C GLY A 849 25.04 -9.67 4.67
N GLY A 850 24.56 -9.82 3.43
CA GLY A 850 23.24 -9.36 3.00
C GLY A 850 23.23 -7.88 2.59
N LEU A 851 22.05 -7.26 2.61
CA LEU A 851 21.86 -5.84 2.33
C LEU A 851 20.89 -5.21 3.36
N PRO A 852 20.99 -3.90 3.67
CA PRO A 852 22.14 -3.03 3.40
C PRO A 852 23.42 -3.51 4.12
N ASN A 853 24.59 -3.06 3.65
CA ASN A 853 25.89 -3.33 4.28
C ASN A 853 26.82 -2.10 4.20
N GLU A 854 28.07 -2.24 4.62
CA GLU A 854 29.06 -1.15 4.75
C GLU A 854 29.41 -0.48 3.40
N VAL A 855 29.07 -1.12 2.28
CA VAL A 855 29.39 -0.68 0.92
C VAL A 855 28.14 -0.44 0.09
N GLN A 856 27.12 -1.28 0.25
CA GLN A 856 25.89 -1.28 -0.52
C GLN A 856 24.73 -0.85 0.38
N SER A 857 24.30 0.40 0.23
CA SER A 857 23.48 1.08 1.26
C SER A 857 22.00 1.25 0.89
N SER A 858 21.49 0.30 0.12
CA SER A 858 20.07 -0.02 -0.04
C SER A 858 19.94 -1.54 0.14
N ASP A 859 18.74 -2.04 0.48
CA ASP A 859 18.41 -3.46 0.44
C ASP A 859 18.20 -3.99 -1.00
N HIS A 860 18.17 -3.08 -1.98
CA HIS A 860 18.16 -3.39 -3.41
C HIS A 860 19.56 -3.27 -4.07
N LEU A 861 19.70 -3.85 -5.26
CA LEU A 861 20.85 -3.72 -6.16
C LEU A 861 20.51 -2.82 -7.36
N PRO A 862 21.40 -1.91 -7.79
CA PRO A 862 21.17 -1.16 -9.02
C PRO A 862 21.24 -2.07 -10.25
N LEU A 863 20.15 -2.10 -11.03
CA LEU A 863 20.15 -2.64 -12.38
C LEU A 863 20.77 -1.61 -13.30
N ILE A 864 21.71 -2.03 -14.15
CA ILE A 864 22.40 -1.11 -15.06
C ILE A 864 22.51 -1.78 -16.43
N ALA A 865 22.04 -1.10 -17.47
CA ALA A 865 22.06 -1.56 -18.85
C ALA A 865 22.72 -0.53 -19.78
N LYS A 866 23.40 -1.02 -20.80
CA LYS A 866 24.02 -0.22 -21.87
C LYS A 866 23.30 -0.49 -23.17
N PHE A 867 22.86 0.57 -23.83
CA PHE A 867 22.07 0.51 -25.05
C PHE A 867 22.74 1.27 -26.21
N LEU A 868 22.45 0.83 -27.43
CA LEU A 868 22.64 1.60 -28.66
C LEU A 868 21.28 2.10 -29.12
N LEU A 869 21.13 3.42 -29.22
CA LEU A 869 20.03 4.10 -29.87
C LEU A 869 20.45 4.41 -31.31
N ARG A 870 19.71 3.90 -32.29
CA ARG A 870 19.90 4.21 -33.71
C ARG A 870 18.91 5.28 -34.16
N PRO A 871 19.28 6.12 -35.14
CA PRO A 871 18.34 7.00 -35.84
C PRO A 871 17.15 6.23 -36.42
N PRO A 872 16.02 6.91 -36.71
CA PRO A 872 15.04 6.35 -37.63
C PRO A 872 15.70 6.09 -39.00
N SER A 873 15.29 5.00 -39.65
CA SER A 873 15.83 4.52 -40.93
C SER A 873 14.88 4.81 -42.08
#